data_AF-A0A2T6ZMQ0-F1
#
_entry.id   AF-A0A2T6ZMQ0-F1
#
_cell.length_a   1.000
_cell.length_b   1.000
_cell.length_c   1.000
_cell.angle_alpha   90.00
_cell.angle_beta   90.00
_cell.angle_gamma   90.00
#
_symmetry.space_group_name_H-M   'P 1'
#
loop_
_entity.id
_entity.type
_entity.pdbx_description
1 polymer ?
#
loop_
_entity_poly.entity_id
_entity_poly.type
_entity_poly.pdbx_seq_one_letter_code
_entity_poly.pdbx_strand_id
1 'polypeptide(L)'
;MDPAQGPSSTDIEPPLQRLFYGVDPPVNITSLNCAELSIAQIEAHLKHRKAHTTVGDSDHEEAVSSTGGGRKGPPTLTQLATARIVSTLRYDMKDGVRVLVQNCPEKLLRPILQSPRLHYIAFRTLLHTHDTAQSSQGTETSAWAQVQRLAGEDVDSWVLRNEKFIRQMPPTDQGSMLVSLDEAAEIWPDAEITSGHITLRRKEPPRETFTCFDELRAREIKLQPSNEKFAQTFRRLTNGVFEGLNWNNIVIGGGMVLATMQCLSEENDKACIDSDIDLWIHGLNPEEANKKIREIYNVWWRNLGPERKFYLMKNAKTLTLMSNYPERRIQIILKMAKSEAEVLLNFDLDPCAMCWNGKEVRMLPRCARALETGYTAFTMDLVYGHHLGDRRATQEIRVLKYASRGFGILIPVSLMNTLALDFDTRKPKSPSCRQVDFGDEYDSNHEKPQGKIVYSGKKAVKRIAFLAQDMVHRFYLGSTRLSDLIRAEEGLSDEESDEGQPPYEESMEESDGEGGVETRRVIKASVSDVNGRKQSVGQPNGREGVGAGFEVFMRMAALFKYEAGGHLRIDRDTLCSLAYDDPDTYDNTPRYSWGPEFKFEDLSQEINKHNNSLFANLREAIEDLLGNNSPRGRDWKGYLSRRIRRVMFADNIDEVFHKQVTIPICVPVALEEYIEKTMRGVCGEHGMPWSDEFRVLIPIHDPHNTTRPAPPLGRWNYRYWVIGNVTMWAKWDPRIDEIFEVLWSIFHIETQPGNFAYRCNPDEGEDRALATILASKFDQRTIPASSLIPQAEQTVPGSWPDAREKELFHEWMMYFPQPQSRAYTYDTHHTHYIEGRVRVFPDEWWWNEEVDGASDGGNWEEWGAPPGRMEVRQGIREMDKKRKRVDSGGLDDMITE
;
A
#
# COMPACT_ATOMS: atom_id res chain seq x y z
N MET A 1 -53.49 21.27 5.35
CA MET A 1 -53.08 19.88 5.05
C MET A 1 -51.96 19.98 4.07
N ASP A 2 -50.74 20.15 4.58
CA ASP A 2 -49.52 20.11 3.78
C ASP A 2 -49.00 18.67 3.74
N PRO A 3 -48.46 18.23 2.60
CA PRO A 3 -47.94 16.88 2.45
C PRO A 3 -46.66 16.71 3.29
N ALA A 4 -46.57 15.57 3.97
CA ALA A 4 -45.46 15.20 4.84
C ALA A 4 -44.11 15.28 4.09
N GLN A 5 -43.15 15.97 4.72
CA GLN A 5 -41.75 15.97 4.29
C GLN A 5 -41.21 14.52 4.31
N GLY A 6 -40.67 14.07 3.18
CA GLY A 6 -39.85 12.87 3.14
C GLY A 6 -38.53 13.07 3.91
N PRO A 7 -37.89 11.99 4.39
CA PRO A 7 -36.65 12.10 5.15
C PRO A 7 -35.54 12.72 4.29
N SER A 8 -34.76 13.63 4.88
CA SER A 8 -33.59 14.26 4.26
C SER A 8 -32.47 13.22 4.06
N SER A 9 -31.86 13.19 2.87
CA SER A 9 -30.81 12.22 2.49
C SER A 9 -29.43 12.51 3.11
N THR A 10 -29.37 12.98 4.36
CA THR A 10 -28.11 13.31 5.06
C THR A 10 -27.84 12.46 6.30
N ASP A 11 -28.65 11.44 6.57
CA ASP A 11 -28.30 10.43 7.57
C ASP A 11 -27.29 9.44 6.97
N ILE A 12 -26.01 9.79 7.12
CA ILE A 12 -24.89 8.88 6.90
C ILE A 12 -24.99 7.82 8.00
N GLU A 13 -25.49 6.62 7.65
CA GLU A 13 -25.54 5.46 8.54
C GLU A 13 -24.15 5.21 9.17
N PRO A 14 -24.07 4.88 10.47
CA PRO A 14 -22.81 4.53 11.11
C PRO A 14 -22.11 3.36 10.38
N PRO A 15 -20.77 3.24 10.43
CA PRO A 15 -20.00 2.25 9.66
C PRO A 15 -20.49 0.80 9.82
N LEU A 16 -21.08 0.48 10.99
CA LEU A 16 -21.59 -0.85 11.32
C LEU A 16 -23.01 -1.14 10.79
N GLN A 17 -23.74 -0.14 10.29
CA GLN A 17 -25.10 -0.30 9.71
C GLN A 17 -25.08 -0.48 8.19
N ARG A 18 -23.94 -0.74 7.56
CA ARG A 18 -23.84 -0.94 6.10
C ARG A 18 -24.74 -2.11 5.65
N LEU A 19 -25.53 -1.90 4.60
CA LEU A 19 -26.26 -2.96 3.88
C LEU A 19 -25.33 -3.58 2.82
N PHE A 20 -25.35 -4.91 2.65
CA PHE A 20 -24.74 -5.53 1.47
C PHE A 20 -25.60 -5.24 0.23
N TYR A 21 -25.30 -4.15 -0.47
CA TYR A 21 -25.96 -3.86 -1.74
C TYR A 21 -25.61 -4.94 -2.77
N GLY A 22 -26.64 -5.56 -3.36
CA GLY A 22 -26.47 -6.60 -4.38
C GLY A 22 -26.60 -8.05 -3.88
N VAL A 23 -26.76 -8.26 -2.57
CA VAL A 23 -27.44 -9.46 -2.05
C VAL A 23 -28.94 -9.17 -2.12
N ASP A 24 -29.73 -10.10 -2.67
CA ASP A 24 -31.19 -9.92 -2.80
C ASP A 24 -31.91 -10.88 -1.85
N PRO A 25 -32.62 -10.37 -0.81
CA PRO A 25 -32.80 -8.95 -0.45
C PRO A 25 -31.57 -8.34 0.26
N PRO A 26 -31.43 -6.99 0.31
CA PRO A 26 -30.35 -6.32 1.04
C PRO A 26 -30.39 -6.67 2.53
N VAL A 27 -29.23 -7.01 3.11
CA VAL A 27 -29.14 -7.53 4.49
C VAL A 27 -28.39 -6.58 5.42
N ASN A 28 -28.95 -6.34 6.61
CA ASN A 28 -28.34 -5.50 7.64
C ASN A 28 -27.25 -6.29 8.39
N ILE A 29 -26.00 -5.82 8.30
CA ILE A 29 -24.81 -6.48 8.89
C ILE A 29 -24.95 -6.74 10.40
N THR A 30 -25.57 -5.83 11.15
CA THR A 30 -25.70 -5.95 12.62
C THR A 30 -26.62 -7.09 13.07
N SER A 31 -27.43 -7.62 12.16
CA SER A 31 -28.35 -8.72 12.43
C SER A 31 -27.77 -10.11 12.13
N LEU A 32 -26.64 -10.17 11.41
CA LEU A 32 -26.06 -11.40 10.91
C LEU A 32 -25.23 -12.13 11.95
N ASN A 33 -25.31 -13.46 11.92
CA ASN A 33 -24.36 -14.31 12.62
C ASN A 33 -23.05 -14.45 11.82
N CYS A 34 -22.01 -15.06 12.40
CA CYS A 34 -20.69 -15.12 11.77
C CYS A 34 -20.68 -15.86 10.43
N ALA A 35 -21.48 -16.92 10.29
CA ALA A 35 -21.57 -17.68 9.05
C ALA A 35 -22.24 -16.87 7.95
N GLU A 36 -23.41 -16.26 8.25
CA GLU A 36 -24.18 -15.44 7.33
C GLU A 36 -23.38 -14.25 6.81
N LEU A 37 -22.69 -13.54 7.72
CA LEU A 37 -21.83 -12.41 7.37
C LEU A 37 -20.69 -12.85 6.43
N SER A 38 -20.01 -13.95 6.77
CA SER A 38 -18.89 -14.47 5.99
C SER A 38 -19.32 -14.84 4.57
N ILE A 39 -20.46 -15.53 4.44
CA ILE A 39 -21.02 -15.94 3.15
C ILE A 39 -21.45 -14.71 2.33
N ALA A 40 -22.17 -13.77 2.95
CA ALA A 40 -22.60 -12.54 2.30
C ALA A 40 -21.40 -11.72 1.78
N GLN A 41 -20.31 -11.64 2.55
CA GLN A 41 -19.07 -10.98 2.14
C GLN A 41 -18.48 -11.62 0.88
N ILE A 42 -18.33 -12.95 0.87
CA ILE A 42 -17.80 -13.70 -0.28
C ILE A 42 -18.67 -13.43 -1.51
N GLU A 43 -19.98 -13.55 -1.39
CA GLU A 43 -20.91 -13.38 -2.51
C GLU A 43 -20.93 -11.95 -3.05
N ALA A 44 -20.93 -10.94 -2.18
CA ALA A 44 -20.87 -9.54 -2.57
C ALA A 44 -19.59 -9.22 -3.34
N HIS A 45 -18.43 -9.70 -2.86
CA HIS A 45 -17.14 -9.54 -3.54
C HIS A 45 -17.08 -10.24 -4.89
N LEU A 46 -17.58 -11.47 -4.98
CA LEU A 46 -17.64 -12.20 -6.25
C LEU A 46 -18.56 -11.51 -7.27
N LYS A 47 -19.70 -10.98 -6.81
CA LYS A 47 -20.62 -10.22 -7.66
C LYS A 47 -19.97 -8.93 -8.17
N HIS A 48 -19.30 -8.20 -7.29
CA HIS A 48 -18.56 -6.99 -7.64
C HIS A 48 -17.42 -7.29 -8.63
N ARG A 49 -16.60 -8.32 -8.37
CA ARG A 49 -15.56 -8.76 -9.32
C ARG A 49 -16.16 -9.06 -10.69
N LYS A 50 -17.26 -9.82 -10.75
CA LYS A 50 -17.96 -10.10 -12.01
C LYS A 50 -18.39 -8.80 -12.70
N ALA A 51 -19.04 -7.88 -12.00
CA ALA A 51 -19.45 -6.60 -12.59
C ALA A 51 -18.27 -5.82 -13.20
N HIS A 52 -17.08 -5.90 -12.59
CA HIS A 52 -15.86 -5.26 -13.10
C HIS A 52 -15.10 -6.06 -14.16
N THR A 53 -15.28 -7.38 -14.26
CA THR A 53 -14.61 -8.23 -15.27
C THR A 53 -15.47 -8.55 -16.50
N THR A 54 -16.80 -8.40 -16.43
CA THR A 54 -17.73 -8.77 -17.53
C THR A 54 -17.83 -7.71 -18.62
N VAL A 55 -17.02 -6.65 -18.57
CA VAL A 55 -16.74 -5.81 -19.76
C VAL A 55 -15.83 -6.62 -20.69
N GLY A 56 -16.40 -7.68 -21.26
CA GLY A 56 -15.80 -8.54 -22.25
C GLY A 56 -15.78 -7.86 -23.62
N ASP A 57 -15.06 -8.49 -24.55
CA ASP A 57 -14.68 -7.97 -25.88
C ASP A 57 -15.78 -7.27 -26.71
N SER A 58 -17.07 -7.49 -26.46
CA SER A 58 -18.18 -6.79 -27.13
C SER A 58 -18.32 -5.33 -26.70
N ASP A 59 -18.07 -5.02 -25.43
CA ASP A 59 -18.15 -3.67 -24.88
C ASP A 59 -16.83 -2.93 -25.08
N HIS A 60 -15.75 -3.61 -25.50
CA HIS A 60 -14.52 -2.95 -25.90
C HIS A 60 -14.75 -2.11 -27.16
N GLU A 61 -15.56 -2.61 -28.12
CA GLU A 61 -16.00 -1.89 -29.32
C GLU A 61 -17.16 -0.91 -29.05
N GLU A 62 -18.06 -1.19 -28.11
CA GLU A 62 -19.10 -0.23 -27.71
C GLU A 62 -18.53 0.93 -26.87
N ALA A 63 -17.52 0.66 -26.02
CA ALA A 63 -16.77 1.69 -25.30
C ALA A 63 -15.89 2.53 -26.22
N VAL A 64 -15.39 1.96 -27.35
CA VAL A 64 -14.77 2.72 -28.46
C VAL A 64 -15.71 3.82 -28.98
N SER A 65 -17.03 3.68 -28.77
CA SER A 65 -18.04 4.65 -29.19
C SER A 65 -18.34 5.73 -28.14
N SER A 66 -18.01 5.49 -26.88
CA SER A 66 -18.60 6.20 -25.72
C SER A 66 -17.78 7.35 -25.13
N THR A 67 -16.70 7.78 -25.80
CA THR A 67 -15.89 8.97 -25.43
C THR A 67 -16.63 10.32 -25.49
N GLY A 68 -17.96 10.34 -25.40
CA GLY A 68 -18.78 11.54 -25.37
C GLY A 68 -19.82 11.37 -24.28
N GLY A 69 -19.79 12.26 -23.29
CA GLY A 69 -20.67 12.21 -22.13
C GLY A 69 -22.12 11.95 -22.50
N GLY A 70 -22.75 11.05 -21.74
CA GLY A 70 -24.20 10.88 -21.58
C GLY A 70 -25.06 11.20 -22.80
N ARG A 71 -25.03 10.37 -23.85
CA ARG A 71 -26.14 10.14 -24.79
C ARG A 71 -25.86 8.91 -25.66
N LYS A 72 -26.76 7.92 -25.64
CA LYS A 72 -26.77 6.74 -26.53
C LYS A 72 -26.98 7.20 -27.99
N GLY A 73 -25.90 7.51 -28.70
CA GLY A 73 -25.89 7.83 -30.14
C GLY A 73 -24.65 7.22 -30.81
N PRO A 74 -24.63 7.08 -32.15
CA PRO A 74 -23.48 6.55 -32.88
C PRO A 74 -22.23 7.43 -32.65
N PRO A 75 -21.02 6.85 -32.64
CA PRO A 75 -19.80 7.61 -32.42
C PRO A 75 -19.61 8.69 -33.48
N THR A 76 -19.20 9.87 -33.03
CA THR A 76 -18.88 10.98 -33.92
C THR A 76 -17.68 10.64 -34.79
N LEU A 77 -17.58 11.25 -35.98
CA LEU A 77 -16.42 11.09 -36.86
C LEU A 77 -15.10 11.43 -36.15
N THR A 78 -15.12 12.41 -35.24
CA THR A 78 -13.99 12.80 -34.39
C THR A 78 -13.54 11.68 -33.48
N GLN A 79 -14.47 10.95 -32.85
CA GLN A 79 -14.16 9.82 -31.97
C GLN A 79 -13.59 8.64 -32.76
N LEU A 80 -14.19 8.31 -33.91
CA LEU A 80 -13.68 7.26 -34.80
C LEU A 80 -12.28 7.58 -35.33
N ALA A 81 -12.06 8.84 -35.74
CA ALA A 81 -10.74 9.31 -36.19
C ALA A 81 -9.71 9.23 -35.06
N THR A 82 -10.06 9.68 -33.85
CA THR A 82 -9.19 9.62 -32.65
C THR A 82 -8.81 8.18 -32.33
N ALA A 83 -9.79 7.28 -32.26
CA ALA A 83 -9.55 5.87 -31.95
C ALA A 83 -8.63 5.21 -33.00
N ARG A 84 -8.86 5.49 -34.28
CA ARG A 84 -8.02 4.97 -35.37
C ARG A 84 -6.59 5.51 -35.30
N ILE A 85 -6.43 6.82 -35.08
CA ILE A 85 -5.12 7.46 -34.93
C ILE A 85 -4.36 6.86 -33.75
N VAL A 86 -4.99 6.78 -32.57
CA VAL A 86 -4.38 6.22 -31.36
C VAL A 86 -3.96 4.76 -31.56
N SER A 87 -4.79 3.97 -32.24
CA SER A 87 -4.46 2.58 -32.60
C SER A 87 -3.25 2.51 -33.54
N THR A 88 -3.19 3.36 -34.57
CA THR A 88 -2.04 3.42 -35.48
C THR A 88 -0.76 3.83 -34.75
N LEU A 89 -0.83 4.86 -33.90
CA LEU A 89 0.32 5.35 -33.11
C LEU A 89 0.86 4.31 -32.13
N ARG A 90 0.08 3.30 -31.75
CA ARG A 90 0.56 2.18 -30.92
C ARG A 90 1.63 1.34 -31.65
N TYR A 91 1.52 1.22 -32.96
CA TYR A 91 2.44 0.41 -33.78
C TYR A 91 3.52 1.24 -34.48
N ASP A 92 3.28 2.54 -34.69
CA ASP A 92 4.26 3.49 -35.23
C ASP A 92 4.38 4.71 -34.30
N MET A 93 5.07 4.48 -33.17
CA MET A 93 5.16 5.44 -32.07
C MET A 93 6.11 6.60 -32.34
N LYS A 94 7.02 6.47 -33.30
CA LYS A 94 8.10 7.44 -33.55
C LYS A 94 7.82 8.28 -34.79
N ASP A 95 7.65 7.63 -35.94
CA ASP A 95 7.43 8.34 -37.21
C ASP A 95 5.97 8.81 -37.31
N GLY A 96 5.04 7.99 -36.82
CA GLY A 96 3.62 8.33 -36.74
C GLY A 96 3.34 9.59 -35.93
N VAL A 97 4.06 9.79 -34.82
CA VAL A 97 3.93 11.03 -34.00
C VAL A 97 4.42 12.25 -34.75
N ARG A 98 5.55 12.18 -35.48
CA ARG A 98 6.04 13.30 -36.28
C ARG A 98 5.04 13.71 -37.37
N VAL A 99 4.47 12.73 -38.07
CA VAL A 99 3.44 12.96 -39.09
C VAL A 99 2.19 13.57 -38.46
N LEU A 100 1.80 13.10 -37.27
CA LEU A 100 0.66 13.61 -36.53
C LEU A 100 0.85 15.08 -36.11
N VAL A 101 2.01 15.42 -35.53
CA VAL A 101 2.36 16.79 -35.14
C VAL A 101 2.27 17.75 -36.34
N GLN A 102 2.67 17.30 -37.53
CA GLN A 102 2.68 18.13 -38.74
C GLN A 102 1.30 18.29 -39.40
N ASN A 103 0.40 17.31 -39.28
CA ASN A 103 -0.79 17.23 -40.12
C ASN A 103 -2.12 17.11 -39.37
N CYS A 104 -2.11 16.93 -38.04
CA CYS A 104 -3.33 16.68 -37.27
C CYS A 104 -4.09 17.98 -36.95
N PRO A 105 -5.40 18.05 -37.27
CA PRO A 105 -6.24 19.16 -36.85
C PRO A 105 -6.25 19.33 -35.32
N GLU A 106 -6.17 20.58 -34.85
CA GLU A 106 -6.12 20.93 -33.41
C GLU A 106 -7.26 20.31 -32.60
N LYS A 107 -8.46 20.23 -33.19
CA LYS A 107 -9.66 19.63 -32.57
C LYS A 107 -9.52 18.14 -32.25
N LEU A 108 -8.58 17.44 -32.89
CA LEU A 108 -8.29 16.02 -32.64
C LEU A 108 -7.15 15.81 -31.65
N LEU A 109 -6.22 16.76 -31.54
CA LEU A 109 -5.03 16.64 -30.68
C LEU A 109 -5.40 16.44 -29.21
N ARG A 110 -6.35 17.23 -28.68
CA ARG A 110 -6.81 17.07 -27.30
C ARG A 110 -7.37 15.66 -27.06
N PRO A 111 -8.43 15.18 -27.74
CA PRO A 111 -8.92 13.82 -27.56
C PRO A 111 -7.86 12.71 -27.69
N ILE A 112 -6.85 12.89 -28.55
CA ILE A 112 -5.73 11.94 -28.70
C ILE A 112 -4.87 11.91 -27.44
N LEU A 113 -4.44 13.07 -26.94
CA LEU A 113 -3.63 13.17 -25.71
C LEU A 113 -4.39 12.65 -24.48
N GLN A 114 -5.69 12.94 -24.39
CA GLN A 114 -6.53 12.47 -23.29
C GLN A 114 -6.84 10.97 -23.34
N SER A 115 -6.50 10.29 -24.43
CA SER A 115 -6.79 8.88 -24.59
C SER A 115 -5.85 8.03 -23.73
N PRO A 116 -6.38 7.23 -22.77
CA PRO A 116 -5.54 6.31 -21.98
C PRO A 116 -4.99 5.15 -22.82
N ARG A 117 -5.44 5.02 -24.08
CA ARG A 117 -5.03 3.99 -25.04
C ARG A 117 -3.76 4.34 -25.81
N LEU A 118 -3.39 5.62 -25.77
CA LEU A 118 -2.16 6.11 -26.40
C LEU A 118 -0.96 5.42 -25.72
N HIS A 119 0.03 5.01 -26.52
CA HIS A 119 1.22 4.41 -25.93
C HIS A 119 2.05 5.49 -25.23
N TYR A 120 2.71 5.16 -24.12
CA TYR A 120 3.43 6.14 -23.31
C TYR A 120 4.52 6.87 -24.09
N ILE A 121 5.25 6.17 -24.96
CA ILE A 121 6.25 6.78 -25.85
C ILE A 121 5.62 7.82 -26.77
N ALA A 122 4.48 7.52 -27.37
CA ALA A 122 3.80 8.45 -28.26
C ALA A 122 3.31 9.68 -27.48
N PHE A 123 2.77 9.46 -26.28
CA PHE A 123 2.38 10.53 -25.35
C PHE A 123 3.56 11.44 -24.97
N ARG A 124 4.69 10.87 -24.54
CA ARG A 124 5.91 11.62 -24.17
C ARG A 124 6.53 12.36 -25.35
N THR A 125 6.58 11.73 -26.53
CA THR A 125 7.11 12.36 -27.75
C THR A 125 6.25 13.54 -28.20
N LEU A 126 4.93 13.45 -28.04
CA LEU A 126 4.01 14.56 -28.31
C LEU A 126 4.21 15.73 -27.33
N LEU A 127 4.46 15.45 -26.05
CA LEU A 127 4.75 16.49 -25.07
C LEU A 127 6.11 17.16 -25.32
N HIS A 128 7.15 16.40 -25.67
CA HIS A 128 8.51 16.95 -25.83
C HIS A 128 8.73 17.70 -27.17
N THR A 129 8.11 17.27 -28.27
CA THR A 129 8.21 18.01 -29.56
C THR A 129 7.70 19.44 -29.46
N HIS A 130 6.88 19.73 -28.45
CA HIS A 130 6.41 21.06 -28.11
C HIS A 130 7.48 21.93 -27.41
N ASP A 131 8.15 21.43 -26.37
CA ASP A 131 9.12 22.21 -25.58
C ASP A 131 10.32 22.69 -26.41
N THR A 132 10.76 21.85 -27.34
CA THR A 132 11.81 22.22 -28.30
C THR A 132 11.37 23.31 -29.27
N ALA A 133 10.09 23.37 -29.67
CA ALA A 133 9.55 24.43 -30.52
C ALA A 133 9.46 25.79 -29.80
N GLN A 134 9.21 25.80 -28.48
CA GLN A 134 9.25 27.03 -27.66
C GLN A 134 10.66 27.65 -27.59
N SER A 135 11.71 26.80 -27.51
CA SER A 135 13.10 27.27 -27.37
C SER A 135 13.69 27.90 -28.64
N SER A 136 13.08 27.67 -29.81
CA SER A 136 13.74 27.89 -31.10
C SER A 136 13.14 29.00 -31.97
N GLN A 137 11.89 29.47 -31.76
CA GLN A 137 11.30 30.55 -32.57
C GLN A 137 10.34 31.47 -31.78
N GLY A 138 10.69 32.76 -31.72
CA GLY A 138 9.81 33.83 -31.24
C GLY A 138 8.78 34.24 -32.27
N THR A 139 7.76 33.40 -32.50
CA THR A 139 6.41 33.79 -32.96
C THR A 139 5.48 32.57 -32.95
N GLU A 140 4.38 32.70 -32.20
CA GLU A 140 3.40 31.64 -31.92
C GLU A 140 2.73 31.06 -33.19
N THR A 141 2.64 29.72 -33.25
CA THR A 141 1.50 29.09 -33.95
C THR A 141 0.38 28.90 -32.93
N SER A 142 -0.70 29.67 -33.11
CA SER A 142 -1.82 29.81 -32.15
C SER A 142 -2.53 28.49 -31.77
N ALA A 143 -2.41 27.44 -32.58
CA ALA A 143 -3.01 26.13 -32.31
C ALA A 143 -2.26 25.33 -31.23
N TRP A 144 -0.92 25.46 -31.15
CA TRP A 144 -0.10 24.67 -30.21
C TRP A 144 -0.08 25.26 -28.79
N ALA A 145 -0.03 26.60 -28.68
CA ALA A 145 -0.23 27.29 -27.39
C ALA A 145 -1.60 26.98 -26.76
N GLN A 146 -2.60 26.67 -27.60
CA GLN A 146 -3.92 26.24 -27.18
C GLN A 146 -3.98 24.74 -26.87
N VAL A 147 -3.22 23.87 -27.56
CA VAL A 147 -2.99 22.46 -27.17
C VAL A 147 -2.32 22.35 -25.80
N GLN A 148 -1.38 23.24 -25.44
CA GLN A 148 -0.82 23.36 -24.09
C GLN A 148 -1.88 23.72 -23.02
N ARG A 149 -2.73 24.72 -23.29
CA ARG A 149 -3.85 25.07 -22.39
C ARG A 149 -4.92 23.97 -22.34
N LEU A 150 -5.10 23.21 -23.41
CA LEU A 150 -6.09 22.12 -23.53
C LEU A 150 -5.56 20.80 -22.96
N ALA A 151 -4.25 20.60 -22.96
CA ALA A 151 -3.51 19.54 -22.31
C ALA A 151 -3.21 19.87 -20.85
N GLY A 152 -4.10 20.60 -20.15
CA GLY A 152 -4.15 20.66 -18.68
C GLY A 152 -4.35 19.29 -17.99
N GLU A 153 -3.95 18.21 -18.65
CA GLU A 153 -3.69 16.90 -18.13
C GLU A 153 -2.23 16.81 -17.72
N ASP A 154 -2.02 16.90 -16.42
CA ASP A 154 -0.78 16.46 -15.80
C ASP A 154 -0.51 14.99 -16.15
N VAL A 155 0.77 14.67 -16.44
CA VAL A 155 1.26 13.32 -16.76
C VAL A 155 0.74 12.30 -15.73
N ASP A 156 0.60 12.74 -14.48
CA ASP A 156 0.10 11.95 -13.35
C ASP A 156 -1.33 11.46 -13.59
N SER A 157 -2.22 12.35 -14.04
CA SER A 157 -3.61 11.98 -14.34
C SER A 157 -3.71 11.10 -15.59
N TRP A 158 -2.77 11.24 -16.53
CA TRP A 158 -2.69 10.34 -17.68
C TRP A 158 -2.25 8.94 -17.29
N VAL A 159 -1.14 8.79 -16.53
CA VAL A 159 -0.63 7.46 -16.13
C VAL A 159 -1.64 6.68 -15.28
N LEU A 160 -2.42 7.38 -14.44
CA LEU A 160 -3.46 6.76 -13.62
C LEU A 160 -4.64 6.23 -14.47
N ARG A 161 -5.06 6.95 -15.51
CA ARG A 161 -6.08 6.45 -16.45
C ARG A 161 -5.56 5.35 -17.35
N ASN A 162 -4.29 5.48 -17.79
CA ASN A 162 -3.62 4.47 -18.59
C ASN A 162 -3.51 3.14 -17.82
N GLU A 163 -3.14 3.17 -16.54
CA GLU A 163 -3.11 1.94 -15.73
C GLU A 163 -4.48 1.27 -15.66
N LYS A 164 -5.55 2.04 -15.37
CA LYS A 164 -6.93 1.52 -15.37
C LYS A 164 -7.30 0.89 -16.72
N PHE A 165 -6.87 1.50 -17.82
CA PHE A 165 -7.06 0.95 -19.15
C PHE A 165 -6.30 -0.37 -19.34
N ILE A 166 -5.01 -0.46 -18.96
CA ILE A 166 -4.23 -1.70 -19.05
C ILE A 166 -4.90 -2.83 -18.27
N ARG A 167 -5.43 -2.56 -17.07
CA ARG A 167 -6.15 -3.55 -16.25
C ARG A 167 -7.38 -4.15 -16.95
N GLN A 168 -8.00 -3.39 -17.86
CA GLN A 168 -9.19 -3.80 -18.62
C GLN A 168 -8.85 -4.47 -19.96
N MET A 169 -7.60 -4.42 -20.40
CA MET A 169 -7.19 -5.04 -21.66
C MET A 169 -7.13 -6.57 -21.55
N PRO A 170 -7.38 -7.29 -22.66
CA PRO A 170 -7.07 -8.71 -22.75
C PRO A 170 -5.62 -8.99 -22.33
N PRO A 171 -5.34 -10.01 -21.50
CA PRO A 171 -3.98 -10.28 -21.01
C PRO A 171 -2.91 -10.45 -22.10
N THR A 172 -3.31 -10.94 -23.28
CA THR A 172 -2.42 -11.08 -24.45
C THR A 172 -1.91 -9.74 -24.98
N ASP A 173 -2.69 -8.68 -24.77
CA ASP A 173 -2.45 -7.37 -25.37
C ASP A 173 -1.85 -6.38 -24.35
N GLN A 174 -2.02 -6.62 -23.06
CA GLN A 174 -1.52 -5.75 -21.98
C GLN A 174 -0.01 -5.50 -22.09
N GLY A 175 0.75 -6.52 -22.51
CA GLY A 175 2.19 -6.40 -22.71
C GLY A 175 2.58 -5.34 -23.75
N SER A 176 1.71 -5.00 -24.70
CA SER A 176 1.98 -3.97 -25.71
C SER A 176 1.98 -2.54 -25.16
N MET A 177 1.58 -2.34 -23.90
CA MET A 177 1.53 -1.03 -23.24
C MET A 177 2.72 -0.77 -22.30
N LEU A 178 3.61 -1.76 -22.14
CA LEU A 178 4.82 -1.61 -21.34
C LEU A 178 5.94 -0.98 -22.16
N VAL A 179 6.79 -0.18 -21.52
CA VAL A 179 7.97 0.42 -22.15
C VAL A 179 9.25 -0.32 -21.74
N SER A 180 10.27 -0.28 -22.59
CA SER A 180 11.55 -0.97 -22.41
C SER A 180 12.70 0.01 -22.09
N LEU A 181 13.73 -0.45 -21.37
CA LEU A 181 14.92 0.36 -21.10
C LEU A 181 15.63 0.84 -22.38
N ASP A 182 15.63 0.04 -23.45
CA ASP A 182 16.25 0.45 -24.72
C ASP A 182 15.50 1.61 -25.41
N GLU A 183 14.31 1.97 -24.92
CA GLU A 183 13.51 3.12 -25.35
C GLU A 183 13.72 4.35 -24.45
N ALA A 184 14.79 4.36 -23.63
CA ALA A 184 15.05 5.41 -22.64
C ALA A 184 15.05 6.83 -23.21
N ALA A 185 15.57 7.03 -24.44
CA ALA A 185 15.61 8.34 -25.08
C ALA A 185 14.21 8.89 -25.40
N GLU A 186 13.24 8.00 -25.68
CA GLU A 186 11.86 8.39 -25.92
C GLU A 186 11.03 8.50 -24.64
N ILE A 187 11.35 7.69 -23.63
CA ILE A 187 10.72 7.72 -22.32
C ILE A 187 11.11 8.99 -21.56
N TRP A 188 12.42 9.31 -21.55
CA TRP A 188 13.03 10.43 -20.83
C TRP A 188 13.84 11.30 -21.79
N PRO A 189 13.18 12.17 -22.58
CA PRO A 189 13.87 12.98 -23.59
C PRO A 189 14.84 14.01 -23.00
N ASP A 190 14.62 14.44 -21.76
CA ASP A 190 15.50 15.36 -21.02
C ASP A 190 16.69 14.64 -20.36
N ALA A 191 16.80 13.31 -20.48
CA ALA A 191 17.85 12.54 -19.82
C ALA A 191 19.21 12.71 -20.50
N GLU A 192 20.27 12.79 -19.69
CA GLU A 192 21.64 12.68 -20.21
C GLU A 192 22.00 11.20 -20.36
N ILE A 193 22.05 10.72 -21.60
CA ILE A 193 22.33 9.32 -21.92
C ILE A 193 23.78 9.17 -22.41
N THR A 194 24.57 8.40 -21.67
CA THR A 194 25.96 8.07 -22.02
C THR A 194 26.13 6.56 -22.16
N SER A 195 27.28 6.10 -22.65
CA SER A 195 27.60 4.67 -22.68
C SER A 195 27.76 4.03 -21.29
N GLY A 196 27.94 4.84 -20.24
CA GLY A 196 28.11 4.36 -18.87
C GLY A 196 26.82 4.39 -18.03
N HIS A 197 25.94 5.35 -18.28
CA HIS A 197 24.71 5.55 -17.50
C HIS A 197 23.72 6.50 -18.18
N ILE A 198 22.46 6.42 -17.75
CA ILE A 198 21.41 7.42 -17.98
C ILE A 198 21.28 8.26 -16.71
N THR A 199 21.34 9.58 -16.82
CA THR A 199 21.13 10.50 -15.70
C THR A 199 19.78 11.19 -15.82
N LEU A 200 18.94 11.03 -14.80
CA LEU A 200 17.66 11.73 -14.67
C LEU A 200 17.80 12.81 -13.60
N ARG A 201 17.69 14.07 -14.03
CA ARG A 201 17.62 15.23 -13.14
C ARG A 201 16.16 15.52 -12.86
N ARG A 202 15.78 15.44 -11.59
CA ARG A 202 14.38 15.54 -11.21
C ARG A 202 14.04 17.00 -11.00
N LYS A 203 12.86 17.45 -11.44
CA LYS A 203 12.40 18.85 -11.31
C LYS A 203 11.55 19.04 -10.04
N GLU A 204 11.47 20.25 -9.51
CA GLU A 204 10.55 20.58 -8.42
C GLU A 204 9.09 20.43 -8.91
N PRO A 205 8.21 19.83 -8.10
CA PRO A 205 6.83 19.59 -8.49
C PRO A 205 6.05 20.91 -8.59
N PRO A 206 5.01 20.99 -9.45
CA PRO A 206 4.20 22.19 -9.56
C PRO A 206 3.58 22.55 -8.21
N ARG A 207 3.53 23.85 -7.91
CA ARG A 207 2.91 24.39 -6.69
C ARG A 207 1.52 23.87 -6.40
N GLU A 208 0.72 23.53 -7.39
CA GLU A 208 -0.65 23.06 -7.17
C GLU A 208 -0.70 21.65 -6.55
N THR A 209 0.38 20.89 -6.69
CA THR A 209 0.50 19.53 -6.13
C THR A 209 0.83 19.57 -4.63
N PHE A 210 0.54 18.46 -3.95
CA PHE A 210 0.96 18.25 -2.57
C PHE A 210 1.87 17.02 -2.51
N THR A 211 3.03 17.17 -1.88
CA THR A 211 4.08 16.16 -1.86
C THR A 211 4.49 15.82 -0.43
N CYS A 212 5.05 14.62 -0.25
CA CYS A 212 5.55 14.12 1.02
C CYS A 212 6.92 13.45 0.83
N PHE A 213 7.75 13.51 1.88
CA PHE A 213 9.12 12.97 1.91
C PHE A 213 10.08 13.66 0.92
N ASP A 214 9.85 14.94 0.63
CA ASP A 214 10.70 15.72 -0.28
C ASP A 214 12.12 15.86 0.23
N GLU A 215 12.30 15.89 1.55
CA GLU A 215 13.60 15.95 2.22
C GLU A 215 14.46 14.71 1.96
N LEU A 216 13.83 13.57 1.63
CA LEU A 216 14.52 12.33 1.27
C LEU A 216 14.64 12.16 -0.23
N ARG A 217 13.93 12.95 -1.04
CA ARG A 217 13.87 12.79 -2.49
C ARG A 217 15.22 13.09 -3.13
N ALA A 218 15.76 12.11 -3.87
CA ALA A 218 16.99 12.34 -4.61
C ALA A 218 16.75 13.38 -5.72
N ARG A 219 17.61 14.39 -5.83
CA ARG A 219 17.56 15.42 -6.89
C ARG A 219 18.00 14.88 -8.25
N GLU A 220 18.86 13.87 -8.24
CA GLU A 220 19.36 13.18 -9.43
C GLU A 220 19.38 11.68 -9.15
N ILE A 221 19.06 10.88 -10.17
CA ILE A 221 19.33 9.44 -10.16
C ILE A 221 20.09 9.02 -11.41
N LYS A 222 20.93 7.99 -11.27
CA LYS A 222 21.67 7.39 -12.39
C LYS A 222 21.23 5.94 -12.57
N LEU A 223 21.01 5.56 -13.83
CA LEU A 223 20.44 4.29 -14.23
C LEU A 223 21.34 3.56 -15.24
N GLN A 224 21.20 2.24 -15.34
CA GLN A 224 21.88 1.42 -16.36
C GLN A 224 21.58 1.96 -17.76
N PRO A 225 22.57 2.03 -18.66
CA PRO A 225 22.40 2.66 -19.97
C PRO A 225 21.74 1.77 -21.03
N SER A 226 21.65 0.45 -20.80
CA SER A 226 21.06 -0.49 -21.74
C SER A 226 20.67 -1.82 -21.07
N ASN A 227 19.83 -2.60 -21.75
CA ASN A 227 19.48 -3.96 -21.33
C ASN A 227 20.72 -4.88 -21.22
N GLU A 228 21.73 -4.69 -22.07
CA GLU A 228 22.97 -5.47 -22.01
C GLU A 228 23.77 -5.20 -20.72
N LYS A 229 23.92 -3.93 -20.35
CA LYS A 229 24.62 -3.53 -19.12
C LYS A 229 23.84 -3.93 -17.87
N PHE A 230 22.52 -3.84 -17.94
CA PHE A 230 21.64 -4.39 -16.91
C PHE A 230 21.89 -5.90 -16.75
N ALA A 231 21.87 -6.69 -17.82
CA ALA A 231 22.05 -8.14 -17.75
C ALA A 231 23.42 -8.55 -17.17
N GLN A 232 24.49 -7.83 -17.53
CA GLN A 232 25.84 -8.04 -16.96
C GLN A 232 25.84 -7.78 -15.44
N THR A 233 25.26 -6.67 -15.01
CA THR A 233 25.13 -6.31 -13.59
C THR A 233 24.25 -7.29 -12.84
N PHE A 234 23.10 -7.68 -13.42
CA PHE A 234 22.19 -8.65 -12.84
C PHE A 234 22.86 -10.01 -12.63
N ARG A 235 23.60 -10.51 -13.64
CA ARG A 235 24.37 -11.75 -13.52
C ARG A 235 25.38 -11.68 -12.38
N ARG A 236 26.10 -10.56 -12.27
CA ARG A 236 27.08 -10.31 -11.20
C ARG A 236 26.43 -10.29 -9.82
N LEU A 237 25.33 -9.55 -9.65
CA LEU A 237 24.58 -9.47 -8.39
C LEU A 237 23.91 -10.80 -8.01
N THR A 238 23.63 -11.67 -8.97
CA THR A 238 23.00 -12.97 -8.71
C THR A 238 23.97 -14.14 -8.74
N ASN A 239 25.28 -13.88 -8.86
CA ASN A 239 26.32 -14.92 -8.97
C ASN A 239 26.02 -16.00 -10.03
N GLY A 240 25.34 -15.61 -11.11
CA GLY A 240 24.99 -16.53 -12.21
C GLY A 240 23.98 -17.62 -11.86
N VAL A 241 23.25 -17.56 -10.74
CA VAL A 241 22.34 -18.66 -10.34
C VAL A 241 21.21 -18.93 -11.33
N PHE A 242 20.89 -17.98 -12.22
CA PHE A 242 19.88 -18.13 -13.27
C PHE A 242 20.44 -18.58 -14.63
N GLU A 243 21.72 -18.92 -14.73
CA GLU A 243 22.33 -19.34 -16.00
C GLU A 243 21.66 -20.61 -16.57
N GLY A 244 21.17 -20.49 -17.81
CA GLY A 244 20.45 -21.55 -18.50
C GLY A 244 18.97 -21.69 -18.10
N LEU A 245 18.41 -20.77 -17.33
CA LEU A 245 16.97 -20.72 -17.06
C LEU A 245 16.19 -20.40 -18.34
N ASN A 246 15.10 -21.13 -18.61
CA ASN A 246 14.14 -20.74 -19.63
C ASN A 246 13.19 -19.68 -19.04
N TRP A 247 13.31 -18.46 -19.54
CA TRP A 247 12.55 -17.30 -19.08
C TRP A 247 11.09 -17.25 -19.56
N ASN A 248 10.65 -18.17 -20.43
CA ASN A 248 9.25 -18.25 -20.79
C ASN A 248 8.38 -18.38 -19.53
N ASN A 249 7.35 -17.53 -19.44
CA ASN A 249 6.40 -17.49 -18.33
C ASN A 249 7.00 -17.09 -16.96
N ILE A 250 8.21 -16.52 -16.94
CA ILE A 250 8.87 -16.06 -15.73
C ILE A 250 9.34 -14.62 -15.90
N VAL A 251 9.14 -13.82 -14.87
CA VAL A 251 9.81 -12.51 -14.74
C VAL A 251 10.35 -12.33 -13.33
N ILE A 252 11.43 -11.56 -13.20
CA ILE A 252 11.88 -11.05 -11.90
C ILE A 252 11.42 -9.61 -11.80
N GLY A 253 10.73 -9.26 -10.72
CA GLY A 253 10.10 -7.95 -10.56
C GLY A 253 10.60 -7.15 -9.36
N GLY A 254 10.19 -5.89 -9.27
CA GLY A 254 10.25 -5.15 -8.02
C GLY A 254 11.62 -4.60 -7.64
N GLY A 255 11.93 -4.69 -6.35
CA GLY A 255 13.05 -3.98 -5.74
C GLY A 255 14.43 -4.40 -6.26
N MET A 256 14.61 -5.67 -6.63
CA MET A 256 15.87 -6.17 -7.20
C MET A 256 16.17 -5.57 -8.57
N VAL A 257 15.14 -5.40 -9.40
CA VAL A 257 15.28 -4.80 -10.73
C VAL A 257 15.65 -3.33 -10.59
N LEU A 258 14.96 -2.58 -9.71
CA LEU A 258 15.31 -1.20 -9.41
C LEU A 258 16.74 -1.07 -8.85
N ALA A 259 17.14 -1.95 -7.93
CA ALA A 259 18.50 -1.94 -7.37
C ALA A 259 19.56 -2.21 -8.44
N THR A 260 19.32 -3.17 -9.34
CA THR A 260 20.21 -3.45 -10.48
C THR A 260 20.28 -2.26 -11.44
N MET A 261 19.14 -1.61 -11.70
CA MET A 261 19.06 -0.39 -12.49
C MET A 261 19.95 0.72 -11.94
N GLN A 262 20.10 0.84 -10.61
CA GLN A 262 20.90 1.88 -9.96
C GLN A 262 22.36 1.46 -9.68
N CYS A 263 22.69 0.17 -9.84
CA CYS A 263 24.00 -0.39 -9.48
C CYS A 263 25.03 -0.24 -10.62
N LEU A 264 25.70 0.92 -10.69
CA LEU A 264 26.63 1.24 -11.79
C LEU A 264 28.08 0.74 -11.58
N SER A 265 28.44 0.28 -10.39
CA SER A 265 29.79 -0.18 -10.03
C SER A 265 29.73 -1.27 -8.96
N GLU A 266 30.82 -2.01 -8.77
CA GLU A 266 30.92 -3.05 -7.73
C GLU A 266 30.87 -2.47 -6.31
N GLU A 267 31.28 -1.21 -6.12
CA GLU A 267 31.17 -0.50 -4.84
C GLU A 267 29.70 -0.37 -4.39
N ASN A 268 28.78 -0.29 -5.35
CA ASN A 268 27.35 -0.19 -5.10
C ASN A 268 26.69 -1.53 -4.77
N ASP A 269 27.40 -2.66 -4.88
CA ASP A 269 26.84 -4.00 -4.66
C ASP A 269 26.29 -4.17 -3.26
N LYS A 270 26.97 -3.57 -2.27
CA LYS A 270 26.58 -3.62 -0.85
C LYS A 270 25.19 -3.04 -0.63
N ALA A 271 24.86 -1.94 -1.32
CA ALA A 271 23.53 -1.32 -1.26
C ALA A 271 22.43 -2.20 -1.87
N CYS A 272 22.80 -3.23 -2.64
CA CYS A 272 21.88 -4.17 -3.27
C CYS A 272 21.76 -5.51 -2.51
N ILE A 273 22.54 -5.77 -1.44
CA ILE A 273 22.58 -7.09 -0.76
C ILE A 273 21.24 -7.42 -0.08
N ASP A 274 20.59 -6.42 0.50
CA ASP A 274 19.37 -6.62 1.30
C ASP A 274 18.09 -6.77 0.46
N SER A 275 18.21 -6.76 -0.87
CA SER A 275 17.05 -6.93 -1.76
C SER A 275 16.91 -8.40 -2.16
N ASP A 276 15.83 -9.02 -1.70
CA ASP A 276 15.40 -10.34 -2.16
C ASP A 276 15.00 -10.30 -3.64
N ILE A 277 15.09 -11.46 -4.30
CA ILE A 277 14.73 -11.63 -5.71
C ILE A 277 13.29 -12.13 -5.81
N ASP A 278 12.37 -11.24 -6.19
CA ASP A 278 10.96 -11.58 -6.39
C ASP A 278 10.75 -12.19 -7.79
N LEU A 279 10.57 -13.51 -7.85
CA LEU A 279 10.33 -14.26 -9.08
C LEU A 279 8.83 -14.55 -9.23
N TRP A 280 8.28 -14.12 -10.37
CA TRP A 280 6.88 -14.30 -10.73
C TRP A 280 6.72 -15.30 -11.85
N ILE A 281 5.66 -16.10 -11.78
CA ILE A 281 5.23 -17.01 -12.84
C ILE A 281 3.92 -16.46 -13.41
N HIS A 282 3.83 -16.37 -14.75
CA HIS A 282 2.65 -15.83 -15.42
C HIS A 282 2.22 -16.65 -16.63
N GLY A 283 0.94 -16.59 -16.98
CA GLY A 283 0.37 -17.23 -18.18
C GLY A 283 0.32 -18.75 -18.14
N LEU A 284 0.47 -19.36 -16.97
CA LEU A 284 0.36 -20.81 -16.74
C LEU A 284 -0.85 -21.11 -15.86
N ASN A 285 -1.29 -22.36 -15.80
CA ASN A 285 -2.20 -22.84 -14.75
C ASN A 285 -1.42 -23.35 -13.52
N PRO A 286 -2.06 -23.66 -12.38
CA PRO A 286 -1.36 -24.11 -11.17
C PRO A 286 -0.48 -25.36 -11.36
N GLU A 287 -0.92 -26.35 -12.15
CA GLU A 287 -0.16 -27.59 -12.36
C GLU A 287 1.10 -27.35 -13.19
N GLU A 288 0.99 -26.51 -14.22
CA GLU A 288 2.11 -26.04 -15.03
C GLU A 288 3.07 -25.16 -14.23
N ALA A 289 2.54 -24.25 -13.42
CA ALA A 289 3.33 -23.41 -12.53
C ALA A 289 4.12 -24.24 -11.51
N ASN A 290 3.53 -25.32 -10.97
CA ASN A 290 4.24 -26.27 -10.10
C ASN A 290 5.39 -27.01 -10.82
N LYS A 291 5.23 -27.32 -12.12
CA LYS A 291 6.33 -27.85 -12.94
C LYS A 291 7.41 -26.80 -13.16
N LYS A 292 7.02 -25.55 -13.40
CA LYS A 292 7.92 -24.41 -13.59
C LYS A 292 8.74 -24.09 -12.33
N ILE A 293 8.15 -24.21 -11.14
CA ILE A 293 8.89 -24.14 -9.87
C ILE A 293 10.02 -25.18 -9.81
N ARG A 294 9.74 -26.44 -10.19
CA ARG A 294 10.78 -27.49 -10.20
C ARG A 294 11.88 -27.18 -11.20
N GLU A 295 11.54 -26.64 -12.37
CA GLU A 295 12.52 -26.19 -13.36
C GLU A 295 13.44 -25.09 -12.79
N ILE A 296 12.86 -24.06 -12.18
CA ILE A 296 13.58 -22.96 -11.53
C ILE A 296 14.52 -23.51 -10.44
N TYR A 297 14.00 -24.37 -9.56
CA TYR A 297 14.78 -25.00 -8.50
C TYR A 297 15.97 -25.79 -9.05
N ASN A 298 15.76 -26.60 -10.10
CA ASN A 298 16.81 -27.42 -10.69
C ASN A 298 17.94 -26.58 -11.31
N VAL A 299 17.61 -25.46 -11.96
CA VAL A 299 18.60 -24.53 -12.52
C VAL A 299 19.37 -23.85 -11.39
N TRP A 300 18.66 -23.28 -10.42
CA TRP A 300 19.28 -22.61 -9.27
C TRP A 300 20.21 -23.55 -8.51
N TRP A 301 19.73 -24.74 -8.14
CA TRP A 301 20.49 -25.76 -7.40
C TRP A 301 21.76 -26.17 -8.15
N ARG A 302 21.66 -26.43 -9.46
CA ARG A 302 22.82 -26.78 -10.29
C ARG A 302 23.89 -25.68 -10.30
N ASN A 303 23.46 -24.42 -10.35
CA ASN A 303 24.35 -23.27 -10.47
C ASN A 303 24.93 -22.82 -9.11
N LEU A 304 24.29 -23.19 -8.01
CA LEU A 304 24.71 -22.85 -6.65
C LEU A 304 26.05 -23.51 -6.26
N GLY A 305 26.30 -24.72 -6.78
CA GLY A 305 27.50 -25.53 -6.53
C GLY A 305 27.35 -26.51 -5.36
N PRO A 306 28.10 -27.63 -5.37
CA PRO A 306 27.88 -28.76 -4.45
C PRO A 306 28.27 -28.48 -2.99
N GLU A 307 29.09 -27.46 -2.74
CA GLU A 307 29.58 -27.14 -1.38
C GLU A 307 28.61 -26.26 -0.59
N ARG A 308 27.64 -25.62 -1.27
CA ARG A 308 26.73 -24.69 -0.61
C ARG A 308 25.57 -25.42 0.03
N LYS A 309 25.26 -25.04 1.27
CA LYS A 309 24.04 -25.50 1.94
C LYS A 309 22.86 -24.69 1.42
N PHE A 310 21.70 -25.31 1.41
CA PHE A 310 20.49 -24.65 0.99
C PHE A 310 19.29 -25.13 1.79
N TYR A 311 18.29 -24.26 1.88
CA TYR A 311 16.99 -24.56 2.46
C TYR A 311 15.91 -23.96 1.58
N LEU A 312 14.77 -24.64 1.54
CA LEU A 312 13.53 -24.18 0.95
C LEU A 312 12.58 -23.81 2.07
N MET A 313 12.00 -22.62 2.00
CA MET A 313 10.99 -22.16 2.96
C MET A 313 9.68 -21.90 2.21
N LYS A 314 8.58 -22.54 2.61
CA LYS A 314 7.24 -22.29 2.03
C LYS A 314 6.28 -21.77 3.09
N ASN A 315 5.54 -20.73 2.73
CA ASN A 315 4.40 -20.22 3.49
C ASN A 315 3.19 -20.08 2.53
N ALA A 316 2.11 -19.44 2.95
CA ALA A 316 0.91 -19.28 2.13
C ALA A 316 1.07 -18.34 0.92
N LYS A 317 2.14 -17.54 0.86
CA LYS A 317 2.38 -16.47 -0.11
C LYS A 317 3.58 -16.71 -1.00
N THR A 318 4.63 -17.34 -0.49
CA THR A 318 5.90 -17.53 -1.21
C THR A 318 6.51 -18.90 -0.97
N LEU A 319 7.26 -19.36 -1.97
CA LEU A 319 8.27 -20.39 -1.85
C LEU A 319 9.65 -19.73 -2.02
N THR A 320 10.44 -19.71 -0.96
CA THR A 320 11.74 -19.05 -0.91
C THR A 320 12.86 -20.08 -1.03
N LEU A 321 13.76 -19.87 -2.00
CA LEU A 321 15.01 -20.60 -2.15
C LEU A 321 16.12 -19.83 -1.42
N MET A 322 16.80 -20.46 -0.47
CA MET A 322 17.81 -19.83 0.38
C MET A 322 19.11 -20.63 0.36
N SER A 323 20.25 -19.93 0.32
CA SER A 323 21.57 -20.52 0.55
C SER A 323 22.31 -19.78 1.68
N ASN A 324 23.61 -20.02 1.83
CA ASN A 324 24.46 -19.31 2.78
C ASN A 324 24.53 -17.82 2.43
N TYR A 325 24.51 -16.95 3.43
CA TYR A 325 24.85 -15.54 3.25
C TYR A 325 26.23 -15.41 2.58
N PRO A 326 26.42 -14.50 1.60
CA PRO A 326 25.50 -13.44 1.15
C PRO A 326 24.64 -13.79 -0.07
N GLU A 327 24.42 -15.08 -0.40
CA GLU A 327 23.59 -15.44 -1.55
C GLU A 327 22.15 -14.99 -1.38
N ARG A 328 21.67 -14.17 -2.32
CA ARG A 328 20.34 -13.58 -2.25
C ARG A 328 19.26 -14.64 -2.22
N ARG A 329 18.23 -14.40 -1.39
CA ARG A 329 17.04 -15.24 -1.31
C ARG A 329 16.21 -15.04 -2.58
N ILE A 330 15.75 -16.13 -3.17
CA ILE A 330 14.84 -16.09 -4.33
C ILE A 330 13.43 -16.43 -3.84
N GLN A 331 12.53 -15.46 -3.88
CA GLN A 331 11.14 -15.63 -3.50
C GLN A 331 10.29 -15.89 -4.74
N ILE A 332 9.83 -17.12 -4.91
CA ILE A 332 8.81 -17.44 -5.91
C ILE A 332 7.45 -17.02 -5.35
N ILE A 333 6.80 -16.06 -6.00
CA ILE A 333 5.51 -15.51 -5.57
C ILE A 333 4.38 -16.45 -5.98
N LEU A 334 3.59 -16.93 -5.00
CA LEU A 334 2.47 -17.87 -5.21
C LEU A 334 1.18 -17.13 -5.55
N LYS A 335 1.23 -16.36 -6.64
CA LYS A 335 0.11 -15.60 -7.19
C LYS A 335 0.09 -15.72 -8.70
N MET A 336 -1.04 -16.16 -9.24
CA MET A 336 -1.26 -16.25 -10.67
C MET A 336 -1.38 -14.85 -11.28
N ALA A 337 -0.64 -14.65 -12.36
CA ALA A 337 -0.81 -13.54 -13.27
C ALA A 337 -0.96 -14.11 -14.68
N LYS A 338 -1.77 -13.50 -15.54
CA LYS A 338 -1.98 -13.97 -16.91
C LYS A 338 -0.92 -13.42 -17.88
N SER A 339 -0.31 -12.27 -17.55
CA SER A 339 0.68 -11.58 -18.39
C SER A 339 1.79 -10.94 -17.55
N GLU A 340 2.90 -10.55 -18.20
CA GLU A 340 3.96 -9.74 -17.57
C GLU A 340 3.41 -8.41 -17.03
N ALA A 341 2.51 -7.77 -17.77
CA ALA A 341 1.91 -6.51 -17.36
C ALA A 341 1.02 -6.70 -16.12
N GLU A 342 0.27 -7.80 -16.02
CA GLU A 342 -0.50 -8.11 -14.82
C GLU A 342 0.41 -8.32 -13.59
N VAL A 343 1.59 -8.92 -13.76
CA VAL A 343 2.61 -8.94 -12.68
C VAL A 343 2.96 -7.52 -12.25
N LEU A 344 3.25 -6.62 -13.19
CA LEU A 344 3.63 -5.24 -12.86
C LEU A 344 2.49 -4.43 -12.20
N LEU A 345 1.25 -4.74 -12.55
CA LEU A 345 0.03 -4.14 -11.97
C LEU A 345 -0.22 -4.58 -10.52
N ASN A 346 0.54 -5.55 -10.00
CA ASN A 346 0.47 -5.97 -8.60
C ASN A 346 1.43 -5.21 -7.67
N PHE A 347 2.34 -4.37 -8.19
CA PHE A 347 3.20 -3.53 -7.35
C PHE A 347 2.46 -2.31 -6.84
N ASP A 348 2.58 -2.05 -5.55
CA ASP A 348 1.94 -0.95 -4.82
C ASP A 348 2.58 0.42 -5.07
N LEU A 349 3.90 0.46 -5.25
CA LEU A 349 4.66 1.68 -5.46
C LEU A 349 5.20 1.77 -6.89
N ASP A 350 5.10 2.97 -7.47
CA ASP A 350 5.47 3.22 -8.87
C ASP A 350 6.92 2.87 -9.22
N PRO A 351 7.96 3.27 -8.44
CA PRO A 351 9.35 3.03 -8.84
C PRO A 351 9.77 1.56 -8.87
N CYS A 352 8.92 0.65 -8.38
CA CYS A 352 9.18 -0.79 -8.41
C CYS A 352 8.29 -1.56 -9.40
N ALA A 353 7.44 -0.87 -10.16
CA ALA A 353 6.57 -1.47 -11.16
C ALA A 353 7.31 -1.75 -12.49
N MET A 354 8.39 -2.54 -12.38
CA MET A 354 9.27 -2.97 -13.47
C MET A 354 9.67 -4.44 -13.30
N CYS A 355 10.06 -5.09 -14.38
CA CYS A 355 10.56 -6.45 -14.38
C CYS A 355 11.69 -6.69 -15.38
N TRP A 356 12.46 -7.75 -15.14
CA TRP A 356 13.40 -8.37 -16.07
C TRP A 356 12.81 -9.71 -16.53
N ASN A 357 12.64 -9.88 -17.83
CA ASN A 357 12.08 -11.10 -18.43
C ASN A 357 13.13 -12.02 -19.06
N GLY A 358 14.41 -11.87 -18.69
CA GLY A 358 15.52 -12.62 -19.29
C GLY A 358 16.12 -11.99 -20.54
N LYS A 359 15.47 -10.97 -21.11
CA LYS A 359 15.91 -10.30 -22.33
C LYS A 359 15.99 -8.79 -22.15
N GLU A 360 14.96 -8.18 -21.56
CA GLU A 360 14.86 -6.74 -21.43
C GLU A 360 14.19 -6.33 -20.11
N VAL A 361 14.52 -5.13 -19.64
CA VAL A 361 13.84 -4.47 -18.52
C VAL A 361 12.60 -3.79 -19.07
N ARG A 362 11.43 -4.22 -18.59
CA ARG A 362 10.13 -3.67 -18.95
C ARG A 362 9.51 -2.96 -17.77
N MET A 363 8.78 -1.88 -18.01
CA MET A 363 8.18 -1.09 -16.94
C MET A 363 6.79 -0.57 -17.32
N LEU A 364 5.94 -0.39 -16.31
CA LEU A 364 4.70 0.35 -16.49
C LEU A 364 5.00 1.85 -16.68
N PRO A 365 4.15 2.59 -17.43
CA PRO A 365 4.31 4.03 -17.60
C PRO A 365 4.45 4.83 -16.30
N ARG A 366 3.72 4.44 -15.23
CA ARG A 366 3.87 5.06 -13.90
C ARG A 366 5.26 4.88 -13.30
N CYS A 367 5.92 3.75 -13.56
CA CYS A 367 7.29 3.50 -13.12
C CYS A 367 8.28 4.40 -13.86
N ALA A 368 8.15 4.51 -15.18
CA ALA A 368 8.96 5.43 -15.98
C ALA A 368 8.83 6.87 -15.49
N ARG A 369 7.59 7.32 -15.24
CA ARG A 369 7.29 8.63 -14.65
C ARG A 369 7.90 8.79 -13.25
N ALA A 370 7.82 7.77 -12.39
CA ALA A 370 8.34 7.83 -11.03
C ALA A 370 9.87 7.89 -10.97
N LEU A 371 10.58 7.25 -11.91
CA LEU A 371 12.03 7.37 -12.04
C LEU A 371 12.44 8.82 -12.34
N GLU A 372 11.74 9.46 -13.28
CA GLU A 372 11.97 10.85 -13.69
C GLU A 372 11.61 11.86 -12.60
N THR A 373 10.40 11.76 -12.02
CA THR A 373 9.87 12.76 -11.08
C THR A 373 10.33 12.51 -9.64
N GLY A 374 10.66 11.26 -9.30
CA GLY A 374 10.99 10.86 -7.94
C GLY A 374 9.79 10.69 -7.02
N TYR A 375 8.58 10.51 -7.57
CA TYR A 375 7.38 10.29 -6.78
C TYR A 375 6.59 9.07 -7.23
N THR A 376 5.98 8.41 -6.25
CA THR A 376 4.78 7.59 -6.49
C THR A 376 3.55 8.50 -6.51
N ALA A 377 2.69 8.36 -7.52
CA ALA A 377 1.40 9.04 -7.56
C ALA A 377 0.42 8.37 -6.59
N PHE A 378 -0.11 9.14 -5.65
CA PHE A 378 -0.99 8.63 -4.61
C PHE A 378 -2.36 8.20 -5.19
N THR A 379 -2.81 7.03 -4.75
CA THR A 379 -4.17 6.51 -4.99
C THR A 379 -4.68 5.87 -3.70
N MET A 380 -5.99 5.70 -3.58
CA MET A 380 -6.57 5.03 -2.42
C MET A 380 -6.21 3.54 -2.34
N ASP A 381 -5.68 2.96 -3.41
CA ASP A 381 -5.12 1.60 -3.39
C ASP A 381 -3.84 1.50 -2.52
N LEU A 382 -3.11 2.60 -2.29
CA LEU A 382 -1.99 2.65 -1.33
C LEU A 382 -2.46 2.57 0.14
N VAL A 383 -3.75 2.81 0.39
CA VAL A 383 -4.36 2.85 1.73
C VAL A 383 -5.19 1.61 1.99
N TYR A 384 -6.03 1.24 1.02
CA TYR A 384 -7.01 0.17 1.14
C TYR A 384 -6.60 -1.12 0.40
N GLY A 385 -5.46 -1.11 -0.28
CA GLY A 385 -5.04 -2.15 -1.21
C GLY A 385 -5.83 -2.10 -2.52
N HIS A 386 -5.31 -2.75 -3.56
CA HIS A 386 -6.09 -2.94 -4.79
C HIS A 386 -7.34 -3.77 -4.49
N HIS A 387 -8.50 -3.33 -4.98
CA HIS A 387 -9.76 -4.10 -4.95
C HIS A 387 -9.65 -5.45 -5.67
N LEU A 388 -8.67 -5.60 -6.56
CA LEU A 388 -8.28 -6.84 -7.23
C LEU A 388 -6.98 -7.43 -6.67
N GLY A 389 -6.39 -6.89 -5.61
CA GLY A 389 -5.15 -7.37 -5.01
C GLY A 389 -5.42 -8.02 -3.66
N ASP A 390 -5.78 -9.30 -3.70
CA ASP A 390 -5.84 -10.10 -2.48
C ASP A 390 -4.45 -10.23 -1.88
N ARG A 391 -4.38 -10.00 -0.56
CA ARG A 391 -3.23 -10.08 0.35
C ARG A 391 -2.57 -8.73 0.65
N ARG A 392 -2.93 -8.20 1.81
CA ARG A 392 -2.33 -7.01 2.44
C ARG A 392 -0.98 -7.36 3.04
N ALA A 393 -0.02 -6.48 2.82
CA ALA A 393 1.21 -6.34 3.59
C ALA A 393 1.27 -4.90 4.09
N THR A 394 2.05 -4.61 5.13
CA THR A 394 2.31 -3.26 5.66
C THR A 394 2.71 -2.28 4.56
N GLN A 395 1.76 -1.53 3.99
CA GLN A 395 2.01 -0.56 2.93
C GLN A 395 2.87 0.60 3.46
N GLU A 396 2.71 0.95 4.74
CA GLU A 396 3.50 1.99 5.43
C GLU A 396 5.00 1.75 5.33
N ILE A 397 5.47 0.53 5.63
CA ILE A 397 6.90 0.21 5.63
C ILE A 397 7.47 0.34 4.23
N ARG A 398 6.71 -0.07 3.21
CA ARG A 398 7.14 0.03 1.81
C ARG A 398 7.23 1.48 1.40
N VAL A 399 6.26 2.33 1.74
CA VAL A 399 6.35 3.78 1.49
C VAL A 399 7.65 4.34 2.09
N LEU A 400 7.94 4.00 3.35
CA LEU A 400 9.15 4.48 4.04
C LEU A 400 10.45 3.91 3.44
N LYS A 401 10.45 2.64 3.06
CA LYS A 401 11.56 1.99 2.34
C LYS A 401 11.94 2.79 1.09
N TYR A 402 10.96 3.10 0.26
CA TYR A 402 11.21 3.78 -1.00
C TYR A 402 11.45 5.29 -0.82
N ALA A 403 10.88 5.90 0.21
CA ALA A 403 11.27 7.25 0.66
C ALA A 403 12.76 7.31 0.98
N SER A 404 13.29 6.36 1.77
CA SER A 404 14.73 6.27 2.05
C SER A 404 15.60 5.97 0.82
N ARG A 405 15.01 5.44 -0.26
CA ARG A 405 15.66 5.21 -1.56
C ARG A 405 15.52 6.40 -2.52
N GLY A 406 15.03 7.53 -2.02
CA GLY A 406 14.92 8.75 -2.79
C GLY A 406 13.60 8.95 -3.52
N PHE A 407 12.51 8.25 -3.17
CA PHE A 407 11.20 8.38 -3.82
C PHE A 407 10.11 8.86 -2.85
N GLY A 408 9.57 10.06 -3.07
CA GLY A 408 8.48 10.60 -2.27
C GLY A 408 7.09 10.12 -2.71
N ILE A 409 6.06 10.75 -2.13
CA ILE A 409 4.66 10.61 -2.56
C ILE A 409 4.15 11.94 -3.12
N LEU A 410 3.39 11.91 -4.21
CA LEU A 410 2.69 13.07 -4.76
C LEU A 410 1.18 12.80 -4.79
N ILE A 411 0.39 13.69 -4.19
CA ILE A 411 -1.07 13.66 -4.25
C ILE A 411 -1.55 14.49 -5.46
N PRO A 412 -2.22 13.88 -6.45
CA PRO A 412 -2.63 14.59 -7.66
C PRO A 412 -3.61 15.74 -7.39
N VAL A 413 -3.42 16.85 -8.08
CA VAL A 413 -4.33 18.03 -8.03
C VAL A 413 -5.77 17.63 -8.34
N SER A 414 -5.95 16.76 -9.33
CA SER A 414 -7.26 16.26 -9.76
C SER A 414 -8.01 15.50 -8.67
N LEU A 415 -7.30 14.85 -7.73
CA LEU A 415 -7.88 14.21 -6.56
C LEU A 415 -8.16 15.20 -5.44
N MET A 416 -7.22 16.10 -5.14
CA MET A 416 -7.43 17.13 -4.11
C MET A 416 -8.63 18.02 -4.43
N ASN A 417 -8.82 18.39 -5.69
CA ASN A 417 -9.93 19.25 -6.13
C ASN A 417 -11.33 18.64 -5.92
N THR A 418 -11.42 17.34 -5.60
CA THR A 418 -12.71 16.70 -5.28
C THR A 418 -13.07 16.83 -3.79
N LEU A 419 -12.16 17.36 -2.96
CA LEU A 419 -12.32 17.47 -1.52
C LEU A 419 -12.90 18.82 -1.12
N ALA A 420 -13.97 18.78 -0.33
CA ALA A 420 -14.45 19.88 0.49
C ALA A 420 -14.71 19.33 1.89
N LEU A 421 -14.01 19.85 2.89
CA LEU A 421 -14.00 19.30 4.24
C LEU A 421 -14.47 20.34 5.24
N ASP A 422 -15.49 19.96 6.01
CA ASP A 422 -15.94 20.70 7.19
C ASP A 422 -15.23 20.12 8.42
N PHE A 423 -14.29 20.89 8.97
CA PHE A 423 -13.42 20.45 10.07
C PHE A 423 -14.21 20.19 11.36
N ASP A 424 -15.37 20.82 11.54
CA ASP A 424 -16.24 20.58 12.70
C ASP A 424 -16.95 19.23 12.63
N THR A 425 -17.04 18.66 11.42
CA THR A 425 -17.70 17.37 11.17
C THR A 425 -16.72 16.19 11.11
N ARG A 426 -15.41 16.45 11.15
CA ARG A 426 -14.40 15.39 11.24
C ARG A 426 -14.61 14.60 12.53
N LYS A 427 -14.34 13.29 12.49
CA LYS A 427 -14.67 12.37 13.59
C LYS A 427 -13.43 11.65 14.11
N PRO A 428 -13.38 11.33 15.42
CA PRO A 428 -12.39 10.38 15.91
C PRO A 428 -12.62 9.06 15.21
N LYS A 429 -11.54 8.41 14.76
CA LYS A 429 -11.67 7.07 14.21
C LYS A 429 -12.06 6.11 15.33
N SER A 430 -13.26 5.56 15.30
CA SER A 430 -13.68 4.56 16.30
C SER A 430 -12.77 3.33 16.20
N PRO A 431 -12.20 2.83 17.30
CA PRO A 431 -11.48 1.58 17.27
C PRO A 431 -12.44 0.47 16.82
N SER A 432 -11.99 -0.39 15.91
CA SER A 432 -12.83 -1.43 15.31
C SER A 432 -13.07 -2.63 16.25
N CYS A 433 -12.59 -2.56 17.49
CA CYS A 433 -12.88 -3.49 18.58
C CYS A 433 -13.31 -2.71 19.83
N ARG A 434 -14.31 -3.24 20.55
CA ARG A 434 -14.83 -2.67 21.81
C ARG A 434 -13.71 -2.75 22.87
N GLN A 435 -13.06 -1.62 23.16
CA GLN A 435 -12.15 -1.53 24.29
C GLN A 435 -12.97 -1.42 25.58
N VAL A 436 -12.42 -1.89 26.69
CA VAL A 436 -13.04 -1.79 28.02
C VAL A 436 -13.41 -0.33 28.25
N ASP A 437 -14.68 -0.07 28.57
CA ASP A 437 -15.22 1.26 28.87
C ASP A 437 -14.43 1.88 30.04
N PHE A 438 -13.33 2.58 29.73
CA PHE A 438 -12.79 3.57 30.65
C PHE A 438 -13.71 4.77 30.49
N GLY A 439 -14.51 5.03 31.54
CA GLY A 439 -15.64 5.95 31.52
C GLY A 439 -15.44 7.19 30.63
N ASP A 440 -16.38 7.35 29.70
CA ASP A 440 -16.56 8.51 28.82
C ASP A 440 -16.92 9.77 29.65
N GLU A 441 -16.05 10.20 30.57
CA GLU A 441 -16.23 11.43 31.34
C GLU A 441 -15.62 12.66 30.67
N TYR A 442 -15.01 12.52 29.48
CA TYR A 442 -14.26 13.59 28.83
C TYR A 442 -15.05 14.48 27.83
N ASP A 443 -16.34 14.23 27.58
CA ASP A 443 -17.05 14.85 26.44
C ASP A 443 -18.31 15.67 26.80
N SER A 444 -18.42 16.23 28.02
CA SER A 444 -19.61 17.01 28.40
C SER A 444 -19.43 18.53 28.57
N ASN A 445 -18.20 19.06 28.60
CA ASN A 445 -17.96 20.45 29.05
C ASN A 445 -17.24 21.39 28.08
N HIS A 446 -16.85 20.97 26.88
CA HIS A 446 -16.26 21.89 25.90
C HIS A 446 -17.39 22.48 25.03
N GLU A 447 -17.63 23.80 25.16
CA GLU A 447 -18.50 24.51 24.23
C GLU A 447 -17.99 24.30 22.80
N LYS A 448 -18.83 23.73 21.91
CA LYS A 448 -18.47 23.61 20.50
C LYS A 448 -18.17 25.02 19.97
N PRO A 449 -16.94 25.34 19.54
CA PRO A 449 -16.64 26.67 19.06
C PRO A 449 -17.55 27.01 17.88
N GLN A 450 -18.01 28.25 17.86
CA GLN A 450 -18.95 28.76 16.88
C GLN A 450 -18.16 29.25 15.66
N GLY A 451 -18.15 28.47 14.58
CA GLY A 451 -17.66 28.92 13.28
C GLY A 451 -17.38 27.76 12.34
N LYS A 452 -18.16 27.63 11.25
CA LYS A 452 -18.02 26.54 10.29
C LYS A 452 -16.66 26.62 9.56
N ILE A 453 -15.67 25.83 9.98
CA ILE A 453 -14.34 25.81 9.34
C ILE A 453 -14.38 24.88 8.11
N VAL A 454 -14.61 25.46 6.93
CA VAL A 454 -14.65 24.71 5.67
C VAL A 454 -13.48 25.11 4.77
N TYR A 455 -12.69 24.12 4.37
CA TYR A 455 -11.67 24.28 3.34
C TYR A 455 -11.85 23.23 2.24
N SER A 456 -11.43 23.57 1.03
CA SER A 456 -11.47 22.68 -0.13
C SER A 456 -10.09 22.54 -0.76
N GLY A 457 -9.93 21.51 -1.60
CA GLY A 457 -8.72 21.34 -2.40
C GLY A 457 -7.45 21.18 -1.57
N LYS A 458 -6.35 21.72 -2.09
CA LYS A 458 -5.02 21.72 -1.46
C LYS A 458 -5.04 22.40 -0.07
N LYS A 459 -5.90 23.40 0.13
CA LYS A 459 -5.98 24.14 1.39
C LYS A 459 -6.44 23.23 2.54
N ALA A 460 -7.45 22.37 2.32
CA ALA A 460 -7.85 21.36 3.31
C ALA A 460 -6.71 20.37 3.63
N VAL A 461 -5.97 19.93 2.61
CA VAL A 461 -4.83 19.00 2.75
C VAL A 461 -3.70 19.64 3.58
N LYS A 462 -3.25 20.86 3.24
CA LYS A 462 -2.18 21.56 3.98
C LYS A 462 -2.56 21.80 5.44
N ARG A 463 -3.82 22.11 5.75
CA ARG A 463 -4.26 22.31 7.15
C ARG A 463 -4.12 21.04 7.98
N ILE A 464 -4.52 19.87 7.46
CA ILE A 464 -4.36 18.60 8.19
C ILE A 464 -2.88 18.25 8.34
N ALA A 465 -2.08 18.43 7.28
CA ALA A 465 -0.64 18.20 7.32
C ALA A 465 0.07 19.09 8.35
N PHE A 466 -0.33 20.36 8.45
CA PHE A 466 0.18 21.29 9.45
C PHE A 466 -0.16 20.82 10.86
N LEU A 467 -1.41 20.46 11.15
CA LEU A 467 -1.83 19.96 12.46
C LEU A 467 -1.07 18.68 12.86
N ALA A 468 -0.82 17.79 11.89
CA ALA A 468 -0.01 16.60 12.11
C ALA A 468 1.45 16.94 12.46
N GLN A 469 2.07 17.85 11.70
CA GLN A 469 3.45 18.30 11.94
C GLN A 469 3.58 19.04 13.28
N ASP A 470 2.62 19.89 13.61
CA ASP A 470 2.55 20.64 14.86
C ASP A 470 2.43 19.71 16.07
N MET A 471 1.60 18.66 15.98
CA MET A 471 1.50 17.64 17.04
C MET A 471 2.84 16.93 17.27
N VAL A 472 3.51 16.47 16.21
CA VAL A 472 4.83 15.82 16.32
C VAL A 472 5.88 16.78 16.88
N HIS A 473 5.82 18.06 16.50
CA HIS A 473 6.70 19.10 17.06
C HIS A 473 6.50 19.23 18.56
N ARG A 474 5.25 19.40 19.00
CA ARG A 474 4.91 19.52 20.42
C ARG A 474 5.34 18.30 21.22
N PHE A 475 5.17 17.12 20.63
CA PHE A 475 5.53 15.87 21.27
C PHE A 475 7.04 15.68 21.48
N TYR A 476 7.88 16.00 20.49
CA TYR A 476 9.33 15.73 20.59
C TYR A 476 10.19 16.97 20.86
N LEU A 477 9.74 18.16 20.48
CA LEU A 477 10.56 19.37 20.41
C LEU A 477 10.02 20.52 21.30
N GLY A 478 8.83 20.37 21.90
CA GLY A 478 8.23 21.37 22.78
C GLY A 478 7.31 22.38 22.07
N SER A 479 7.07 23.53 22.69
CA SER A 479 6.01 24.46 22.27
C SER A 479 6.15 25.04 20.85
N THR A 480 4.99 25.27 20.22
CA THR A 480 4.80 25.90 18.91
C THR A 480 3.96 27.17 19.03
N ARG A 481 3.91 27.97 17.96
CA ARG A 481 3.03 29.16 17.90
C ARG A 481 1.56 28.83 18.16
N LEU A 482 1.12 27.63 17.79
CA LEU A 482 -0.24 27.19 18.03
C LEU A 482 -0.48 26.87 19.51
N SER A 483 0.46 26.20 20.20
CA SER A 483 0.34 26.02 21.65
C SER A 483 0.39 27.34 22.40
N ASP A 484 1.23 28.28 21.98
CA ASP A 484 1.35 29.59 22.63
C ASP A 484 0.05 30.40 22.51
N LEU A 485 -0.59 30.37 21.32
CA LEU A 485 -1.90 30.99 21.09
C LEU A 485 -2.97 30.39 22.01
N ILE A 486 -3.02 29.06 22.09
CA ILE A 486 -4.01 28.36 22.89
C ILE A 486 -3.83 28.71 24.38
N ARG A 487 -2.59 28.67 24.89
CA ARG A 487 -2.27 29.03 26.28
C ARG A 487 -2.68 30.45 26.62
N ALA A 488 -2.42 31.40 25.72
CA ALA A 488 -2.78 32.80 25.91
C ALA A 488 -4.31 33.00 26.01
N GLU A 489 -5.09 32.23 25.25
CA GLU A 489 -6.57 32.28 25.30
C GLU A 489 -7.14 31.57 26.53
N GLU A 490 -6.48 30.52 27.04
CA GLU A 490 -6.90 29.78 28.24
C GLU A 490 -6.45 30.44 29.57
N GLY A 491 -5.62 31.49 29.51
CA GLY A 491 -5.13 32.20 30.68
C GLY A 491 -4.10 31.42 31.52
N LEU A 492 -3.41 30.46 30.91
CA LEU A 492 -2.37 29.66 31.54
C LEU A 492 -1.05 30.46 31.63
N SER A 493 -0.42 30.52 32.81
CA SER A 493 0.83 31.26 33.02
C SER A 493 2.08 30.41 32.72
N ASP A 494 3.18 31.05 32.32
CA ASP A 494 4.45 30.36 32.01
C ASP A 494 5.13 29.70 33.22
N GLU A 495 4.74 30.09 34.44
CA GLU A 495 5.33 29.58 35.70
C GLU A 495 4.67 28.28 36.21
N GLU A 496 3.50 27.88 35.69
CA GLU A 496 2.73 26.72 36.17
C GLU A 496 2.96 25.41 35.37
N SER A 497 3.80 25.40 34.33
CA SER A 497 3.91 24.25 33.42
C SER A 497 5.34 23.67 33.29
N ASP A 498 5.51 22.39 33.58
CA ASP A 498 6.70 21.58 33.22
C ASP A 498 6.85 21.37 31.68
N GLU A 499 6.03 22.04 30.85
CA GLU A 499 5.89 21.83 29.40
C GLU A 499 6.91 22.57 28.51
N GLY A 500 7.78 23.39 29.09
CA GLY A 500 8.88 24.03 28.35
C GLY A 500 10.03 23.05 28.00
N GLN A 501 10.00 21.83 28.55
CA GLN A 501 10.96 20.78 28.26
C GLN A 501 10.33 19.71 27.36
N PRO A 502 11.08 19.14 26.39
CA PRO A 502 10.56 18.05 25.56
C PRO A 502 10.10 16.90 26.47
N PRO A 503 8.84 16.43 26.38
CA PRO A 503 8.30 15.47 27.32
C PRO A 503 8.93 14.07 27.20
N TYR A 504 9.74 13.82 26.16
CA TYR A 504 10.41 12.55 25.89
C TYR A 504 11.93 12.65 26.11
N GLU A 505 12.42 12.10 27.21
CA GLU A 505 13.85 12.13 27.60
C GLU A 505 14.68 10.91 27.13
N GLU A 506 14.16 10.07 26.22
CA GLU A 506 15.02 9.03 25.64
C GLU A 506 15.99 9.63 24.64
N SER A 507 17.27 9.44 24.93
CA SER A 507 18.37 9.93 24.14
C SER A 507 19.25 8.80 23.67
N MET A 508 19.74 8.89 22.44
CA MET A 508 20.80 8.03 21.93
C MET A 508 22.13 8.80 21.87
N GLU A 509 23.23 8.11 22.15
CA GLU A 509 24.59 8.62 21.92
C GLU A 509 25.00 8.28 20.49
N GLU A 510 25.24 9.29 19.65
CA GLU A 510 25.69 9.13 18.27
C GLU A 510 27.16 9.54 18.16
N SER A 511 28.00 8.67 17.58
CA SER A 511 29.39 9.03 17.23
C SER A 511 29.42 9.80 15.92
N ASP A 512 30.21 10.86 15.86
CA ASP A 512 30.47 11.72 14.71
C ASP A 512 31.18 11.04 13.52
N GLY A 513 31.51 9.74 13.62
CA GLY A 513 32.01 8.93 12.51
C GLY A 513 33.45 9.24 12.08
N GLU A 514 34.05 10.31 12.60
CA GLU A 514 35.44 10.71 12.34
C GLU A 514 36.32 10.51 13.58
N GLY A 515 36.46 9.27 14.06
CA GLY A 515 37.59 8.86 14.92
C GLY A 515 37.92 9.73 16.15
N GLY A 516 36.96 10.46 16.74
CA GLY A 516 37.29 11.47 17.75
C GLY A 516 36.13 11.99 18.60
N VAL A 517 35.59 11.14 19.49
CA VAL A 517 35.04 11.48 20.83
C VAL A 517 34.28 12.83 20.96
N GLU A 518 33.20 13.02 20.21
CA GLU A 518 32.11 13.90 20.63
C GLU A 518 30.76 13.17 20.45
N THR A 519 30.25 12.56 21.54
CA THR A 519 28.94 11.91 21.54
C THR A 519 27.84 12.97 21.64
N ARG A 520 27.06 13.15 20.57
CA ARG A 520 25.88 14.03 20.62
C ARG A 520 24.70 13.25 21.17
N ARG A 521 24.04 13.82 22.18
CA ARG A 521 22.75 13.35 22.70
C ARG A 521 21.66 13.76 21.70
N VAL A 522 21.02 12.79 21.03
CA VAL A 522 19.93 13.04 20.06
C VAL A 522 18.63 12.42 20.55
N ILE A 523 17.51 13.11 20.35
CA ILE A 523 16.16 12.65 20.73
C ILE A 523 15.85 11.39 19.92
N LYS A 524 15.51 10.31 20.62
CA LYS A 524 15.08 9.05 20.02
C LYS A 524 13.57 9.10 19.83
N ALA A 525 13.08 8.90 18.60
CA ALA A 525 11.66 8.96 18.28
C ALA A 525 11.12 7.59 17.88
N SER A 526 10.02 7.17 18.50
CA SER A 526 9.31 5.94 18.13
C SER A 526 8.11 6.23 17.23
N VAL A 527 7.94 5.43 16.19
CA VAL A 527 6.77 5.54 15.28
C VAL A 527 5.48 5.11 15.96
N SER A 528 5.54 4.21 16.96
CA SER A 528 4.36 3.83 17.73
C SER A 528 3.76 5.01 18.50
N ASP A 529 4.59 5.98 18.88
CA ASP A 529 4.21 7.02 19.83
C ASP A 529 3.39 8.12 19.15
N VAL A 530 3.61 8.34 17.85
CA VAL A 530 2.83 9.32 17.05
C VAL A 530 1.51 8.75 16.50
N ASN A 531 1.33 7.43 16.56
CA ASN A 531 0.12 6.72 16.10
C ASN A 531 -0.98 6.58 17.18
N GLY A 532 -0.71 6.93 18.45
CA GLY A 532 -1.58 6.64 19.62
C GLY A 532 -1.53 5.18 20.10
N ARG A 533 -2.04 4.85 21.31
CA ARG A 533 -2.22 3.48 21.93
C ARG A 533 -2.73 2.63 20.80
N LYS A 534 -2.06 1.50 20.62
CA LYS A 534 -2.60 0.22 20.15
C LYS A 534 -3.97 0.40 19.51
N GLN A 535 -4.00 1.06 18.35
CA GLN A 535 -5.20 1.22 17.54
C GLN A 535 -5.41 -0.15 16.92
N SER A 536 -6.09 -0.98 17.69
CA SER A 536 -5.89 -2.41 17.68
C SER A 536 -6.75 -3.12 16.66
N VAL A 537 -6.63 -2.85 15.36
CA VAL A 537 -7.21 -3.70 14.29
C VAL A 537 -6.45 -3.56 12.96
N GLY A 538 -6.22 -4.70 12.27
CA GLY A 538 -5.98 -4.75 10.82
C GLY A 538 -4.75 -5.56 10.37
N GLN A 539 -3.78 -5.71 11.27
CA GLN A 539 -2.67 -6.66 11.16
C GLN A 539 -2.80 -7.69 12.29
N PRO A 540 -2.05 -8.81 12.27
CA PRO A 540 -2.08 -9.80 13.35
C PRO A 540 -1.94 -9.22 14.76
N ASN A 541 -1.46 -7.98 14.93
CA ASN A 541 -1.22 -7.33 16.23
C ASN A 541 -1.85 -5.93 16.40
N GLY A 542 -2.80 -5.53 15.54
CA GLY A 542 -3.58 -4.30 15.77
C GLY A 542 -2.76 -3.00 15.77
N ARG A 543 -2.12 -2.68 14.64
CA ARG A 543 -1.59 -1.35 14.35
C ARG A 543 -2.27 -0.81 13.10
N GLU A 544 -2.80 0.40 13.17
CA GLU A 544 -3.29 1.12 12.00
C GLU A 544 -2.11 1.86 11.35
N GLY A 545 -1.74 1.47 10.12
CA GLY A 545 -0.70 2.13 9.32
C GLY A 545 -1.23 3.37 8.57
N VAL A 546 -0.84 3.57 7.30
CA VAL A 546 -1.38 4.64 6.42
C VAL A 546 -2.93 4.63 6.36
N GLY A 547 -3.54 3.46 6.55
CA GLY A 547 -5.00 3.25 6.63
C GLY A 547 -5.71 3.89 7.83
N ALA A 548 -4.98 4.42 8.82
CA ALA A 548 -5.55 5.05 10.00
C ALA A 548 -6.30 6.36 9.69
N GLY A 549 -5.88 7.06 8.64
CA GLY A 549 -6.38 8.38 8.25
C GLY A 549 -5.24 9.25 7.76
N PHE A 550 -5.55 10.27 6.96
CA PHE A 550 -4.53 11.13 6.36
C PHE A 550 -3.63 11.79 7.40
N GLU A 551 -4.19 12.17 8.55
CA GLU A 551 -3.41 12.84 9.58
C GLU A 551 -2.34 11.93 10.22
N VAL A 552 -2.64 10.65 10.44
CA VAL A 552 -1.63 9.67 10.94
C VAL A 552 -0.49 9.53 9.94
N PHE A 553 -0.83 9.41 8.66
CA PHE A 553 0.16 9.35 7.60
C PHE A 553 1.07 10.60 7.60
N MET A 554 0.50 11.79 7.80
CA MET A 554 1.28 13.02 7.89
C MET A 554 2.12 13.14 9.17
N ARG A 555 1.71 12.55 10.29
CA ARG A 555 2.53 12.47 11.51
C ARG A 555 3.80 11.63 11.26
N MET A 556 3.67 10.53 10.53
CA MET A 556 4.82 9.74 10.09
C MET A 556 5.74 10.55 9.16
N ALA A 557 5.17 11.24 8.17
CA ALA A 557 5.96 12.10 7.28
C ALA A 557 6.73 13.20 8.05
N ALA A 558 6.11 13.79 9.08
CA ALA A 558 6.75 14.79 9.92
C ALA A 558 7.95 14.24 10.71
N LEU A 559 7.89 12.99 11.21
CA LEU A 559 9.06 12.35 11.85
C LEU A 559 10.28 12.31 10.92
N PHE A 560 10.08 11.90 9.66
CA PHE A 560 11.16 11.82 8.68
C PHE A 560 11.69 13.20 8.29
N LYS A 561 10.81 14.20 8.19
CA LYS A 561 11.21 15.59 8.00
C LYS A 561 12.11 16.07 9.14
N TYR A 562 11.75 15.80 10.39
CA TYR A 562 12.57 16.17 11.55
C TYR A 562 13.88 15.37 11.63
N GLU A 563 13.89 14.09 11.25
CA GLU A 563 15.12 13.29 11.14
C GLU A 563 16.07 13.85 10.06
N ALA A 564 15.56 14.19 8.89
CA ALA A 564 16.33 14.79 7.81
C ALA A 564 16.91 16.17 8.19
N GLY A 565 16.16 16.93 9.00
CA GLY A 565 16.63 18.18 9.61
C GLY A 565 17.62 18.01 10.77
N GLY A 566 17.86 16.78 11.24
CA GLY A 566 18.78 16.50 12.34
C GLY A 566 18.26 16.89 13.74
N HIS A 567 16.93 16.97 13.89
CA HIS A 567 16.26 17.29 15.15
C HIS A 567 16.05 16.05 16.05
N LEU A 568 15.80 14.89 15.44
CA LEU A 568 15.59 13.62 16.12
C LEU A 568 16.16 12.44 15.30
N ARG A 569 16.21 11.25 15.89
CA ARG A 569 16.50 9.98 15.20
C ARG A 569 15.34 9.03 15.37
N ILE A 570 14.85 8.48 14.27
CA ILE A 570 13.78 7.49 14.32
C ILE A 570 14.40 6.17 14.77
N ASP A 571 13.83 5.57 15.83
CA ASP A 571 14.16 4.21 16.21
C ASP A 571 13.63 3.26 15.14
N ARG A 572 14.52 2.83 14.24
CA ARG A 572 14.15 1.92 13.15
C ARG A 572 13.82 0.51 13.62
N ASP A 573 14.08 0.17 14.88
CA ASP A 573 13.61 -1.07 15.50
C ASP A 573 12.15 -0.95 15.95
N THR A 574 11.66 0.28 16.15
CA THR A 574 10.21 0.57 16.37
C THR A 574 9.46 0.75 15.06
N LEU A 575 10.18 1.13 13.99
CA LEU A 575 9.69 0.90 12.64
C LEU A 575 9.60 -0.61 12.47
N CYS A 576 8.40 -1.06 12.16
CA CYS A 576 8.20 -2.40 11.71
C CYS A 576 9.33 -2.81 10.73
N SER A 577 10.16 -3.81 11.05
CA SER A 577 11.44 -3.99 10.35
C SER A 577 11.22 -4.32 8.87
N LEU A 578 12.09 -3.74 8.02
CA LEU A 578 12.13 -3.96 6.58
C LEU A 578 12.58 -5.36 6.18
N ALA A 579 13.17 -6.09 7.13
CA ALA A 579 13.49 -7.48 6.98
C ALA A 579 12.26 -8.32 7.34
N TYR A 580 12.11 -9.49 6.71
CA TYR A 580 11.09 -10.50 7.02
C TYR A 580 11.17 -11.06 8.47
N ASP A 581 11.98 -10.42 9.29
CA ASP A 581 12.49 -10.79 10.58
C ASP A 581 11.66 -10.12 11.70
N ASP A 582 10.75 -9.20 11.35
CA ASP A 582 9.76 -8.61 12.26
C ASP A 582 8.40 -9.30 12.11
N PRO A 583 7.89 -9.96 13.17
CA PRO A 583 6.63 -10.69 13.14
C PRO A 583 5.42 -9.77 12.97
N ASP A 584 5.59 -8.45 13.16
CA ASP A 584 4.51 -7.48 13.03
C ASP A 584 4.23 -7.11 11.56
N THR A 585 5.11 -7.43 10.60
CA THR A 585 5.07 -6.79 9.26
C THR A 585 4.46 -7.63 8.16
N TYR A 586 4.54 -8.94 8.32
CA TYR A 586 3.95 -9.94 7.46
C TYR A 586 3.51 -11.10 8.35
N ASP A 587 2.19 -11.32 8.48
CA ASP A 587 1.60 -12.62 8.83
C ASP A 587 2.48 -13.53 9.73
N ASN A 588 2.99 -12.99 10.85
CA ASN A 588 3.92 -13.64 11.78
C ASN A 588 4.98 -14.56 11.12
N THR A 589 5.85 -14.07 10.24
CA THR A 589 7.03 -14.86 9.82
C THR A 589 7.99 -15.07 11.01
N PRO A 590 8.68 -16.23 11.09
CA PRO A 590 9.64 -16.49 12.16
C PRO A 590 10.79 -15.50 12.12
N ARG A 591 11.20 -14.97 13.28
CA ARG A 591 12.29 -13.99 13.40
C ARG A 591 13.62 -14.69 13.12
N TYR A 592 14.39 -14.25 12.15
CA TYR A 592 15.77 -14.71 11.95
C TYR A 592 16.61 -13.59 11.34
N SER A 593 17.86 -13.45 11.75
CA SER A 593 18.74 -12.42 11.18
C SER A 593 19.37 -12.91 9.87
N TRP A 594 19.24 -12.15 8.80
CA TRP A 594 19.97 -12.41 7.55
C TRP A 594 21.26 -11.58 7.48
N GLY A 595 22.38 -12.18 7.83
CA GLY A 595 23.69 -11.52 7.85
C GLY A 595 24.86 -12.51 7.90
N PRO A 596 26.10 -12.03 8.10
CA PRO A 596 27.30 -12.89 8.16
C PRO A 596 27.21 -14.03 9.20
N GLU A 597 26.47 -13.82 10.27
CA GLU A 597 26.27 -14.80 11.35
C GLU A 597 25.08 -15.77 11.10
N PHE A 598 24.41 -15.67 9.95
CA PHE A 598 23.24 -16.49 9.64
C PHE A 598 23.55 -17.99 9.64
N LYS A 599 22.71 -18.76 10.33
CA LYS A 599 22.74 -20.22 10.37
C LYS A 599 21.36 -20.79 10.08
N PHE A 600 21.32 -21.86 9.28
CA PHE A 600 20.07 -22.54 8.96
C PHE A 600 19.43 -23.19 10.19
N GLU A 601 20.24 -23.61 11.16
CA GLU A 601 19.80 -24.17 12.42
C GLU A 601 18.94 -23.16 13.20
N ASP A 602 19.36 -21.90 13.26
CA ASP A 602 18.64 -20.83 13.97
C ASP A 602 17.29 -20.53 13.28
N LEU A 603 17.29 -20.43 11.95
CA LEU A 603 16.06 -20.29 11.16
C LEU A 603 15.09 -21.46 11.42
N SER A 604 15.60 -22.70 11.40
CA SER A 604 14.77 -23.89 11.61
C SER A 604 14.19 -23.94 13.03
N GLN A 605 14.94 -23.47 14.04
CA GLN A 605 14.48 -23.36 15.42
C GLN A 605 13.35 -22.33 15.54
N GLU A 606 13.50 -21.16 14.93
CA GLU A 606 12.48 -20.11 14.98
C GLU A 606 11.21 -20.49 14.19
N ILE A 607 11.33 -21.17 13.03
CA ILE A 607 10.16 -21.75 12.33
C ILE A 607 9.45 -22.79 13.22
N ASN A 608 10.21 -23.68 13.87
CA ASN A 608 9.62 -24.69 14.75
C ASN A 608 8.95 -24.04 15.96
N LYS A 609 9.57 -23.05 16.59
CA LYS A 609 9.01 -22.28 17.70
C LYS A 609 7.71 -21.58 17.30
N HIS A 610 7.68 -20.97 16.12
CA HIS A 610 6.49 -20.34 15.55
C HIS A 610 5.34 -21.36 15.37
N ASN A 611 5.61 -22.50 14.71
CA ASN A 611 4.61 -23.56 14.54
C ASN A 611 4.15 -24.18 15.88
N ASN A 612 5.09 -24.35 16.82
CA ASN A 612 4.82 -24.92 18.14
C ASN A 612 3.99 -23.96 19.02
N SER A 613 4.13 -22.65 18.84
CA SER A 613 3.28 -21.67 19.53
C SER A 613 1.81 -21.84 19.12
N LEU A 614 1.52 -22.04 17.83
CA LEU A 614 0.15 -22.32 17.36
C LEU A 614 -0.37 -23.66 17.89
N PHE A 615 0.50 -24.67 17.97
CA PHE A 615 0.15 -25.94 18.62
C PHE A 615 -0.15 -25.77 20.10
N ALA A 616 0.63 -24.98 20.84
CA ALA A 616 0.39 -24.71 22.26
C ALA A 616 -0.97 -24.04 22.48
N ASN A 617 -1.31 -23.02 21.67
CA ASN A 617 -2.60 -22.34 21.74
C ASN A 617 -3.78 -23.31 21.49
N LEU A 618 -3.67 -24.16 20.45
CA LEU A 618 -4.70 -25.18 20.16
C LEU A 618 -4.80 -26.21 21.29
N ARG A 619 -3.65 -26.65 21.81
CA ARG A 619 -3.57 -27.64 22.89
C ARG A 619 -4.29 -27.12 24.13
N GLU A 620 -3.95 -25.93 24.60
CA GLU A 620 -4.58 -25.29 25.76
C GLU A 620 -6.09 -25.18 25.57
N ALA A 621 -6.53 -24.76 24.39
CA ALA A 621 -7.97 -24.67 24.10
C ALA A 621 -8.71 -26.02 24.17
N ILE A 622 -8.09 -27.09 23.66
CA ILE A 622 -8.67 -28.44 23.74
C ILE A 622 -8.63 -28.96 25.19
N GLU A 623 -7.58 -28.66 25.95
CA GLU A 623 -7.46 -29.01 27.37
C GLU A 623 -8.56 -28.34 28.20
N ASP A 624 -8.81 -27.05 27.96
CA ASP A 624 -9.88 -26.30 28.61
C ASP A 624 -11.27 -26.86 28.25
N LEU A 625 -11.50 -27.17 26.97
CA LEU A 625 -12.79 -27.67 26.47
C LEU A 625 -13.12 -29.09 26.96
N LEU A 626 -12.12 -29.97 27.05
CA LEU A 626 -12.32 -31.37 27.47
C LEU A 626 -12.13 -31.58 28.97
N GLY A 627 -11.52 -30.62 29.68
CA GLY A 627 -11.21 -30.71 31.10
C GLY A 627 -10.48 -32.01 31.45
N ASN A 628 -11.09 -32.83 32.31
CA ASN A 628 -10.50 -34.09 32.75
C ASN A 628 -10.37 -35.16 31.64
N ASN A 629 -11.10 -35.01 30.53
CA ASN A 629 -11.06 -35.94 29.41
C ASN A 629 -9.98 -35.60 28.36
N SER A 630 -9.24 -34.51 28.57
CA SER A 630 -8.16 -34.07 27.67
C SER A 630 -7.01 -35.10 27.59
N PRO A 631 -6.31 -35.17 26.44
CA PRO A 631 -5.06 -35.94 26.34
C PRO A 631 -4.02 -35.39 27.32
N ARG A 632 -3.28 -36.27 28.02
CA ARG A 632 -2.18 -35.87 28.91
C ARG A 632 -0.86 -36.50 28.50
N GLY A 633 0.22 -35.72 28.55
CA GLY A 633 1.57 -36.20 28.27
C GLY A 633 1.68 -36.91 26.92
N ARG A 634 1.95 -38.22 26.92
CA ARG A 634 2.15 -39.02 25.69
C ARG A 634 0.87 -39.23 24.87
N ASP A 635 -0.31 -39.00 25.45
CA ASP A 635 -1.60 -39.19 24.77
C ASP A 635 -1.84 -38.21 23.61
N TRP A 636 -1.10 -37.09 23.59
CA TRP A 636 -1.12 -36.15 22.47
C TRP A 636 -0.59 -36.76 21.17
N LYS A 637 0.25 -37.80 21.26
CA LYS A 637 0.77 -38.49 20.08
C LYS A 637 -0.37 -39.23 19.39
N GLY A 638 -0.67 -38.83 18.14
CA GLY A 638 -1.75 -39.41 17.36
C GLY A 638 -3.13 -38.81 17.65
N TYR A 639 -3.25 -37.88 18.61
CA TYR A 639 -4.53 -37.23 18.89
C TYR A 639 -4.97 -36.28 17.77
N LEU A 640 -4.00 -35.50 17.25
CA LEU A 640 -4.22 -34.60 16.13
C LEU A 640 -4.03 -35.34 14.81
N SER A 641 -4.94 -35.10 13.86
CA SER A 641 -4.92 -35.71 12.52
C SER A 641 -3.71 -35.26 11.69
N ARG A 642 -3.17 -34.06 11.96
CA ARG A 642 -2.03 -33.48 11.25
C ARG A 642 -1.12 -32.68 12.18
N ARG A 643 0.13 -32.53 11.74
CA ARG A 643 1.09 -31.59 12.33
C ARG A 643 0.84 -30.19 11.79
N ILE A 644 0.73 -29.20 12.69
CA ILE A 644 0.62 -27.78 12.36
C ILE A 644 1.90 -27.30 11.65
N ARG A 645 1.71 -26.62 10.53
CA ARG A 645 2.77 -26.08 9.66
C ARG A 645 2.29 -24.78 9.04
N ARG A 646 2.50 -23.66 9.75
CA ARG A 646 2.23 -22.32 9.23
C ARG A 646 3.30 -21.90 8.24
N VAL A 647 4.55 -22.14 8.61
CA VAL A 647 5.72 -22.03 7.74
C VAL A 647 6.43 -23.37 7.77
N MET A 648 6.90 -23.83 6.61
CA MET A 648 7.64 -25.07 6.51
C MET A 648 9.00 -24.84 5.90
N PHE A 649 9.92 -25.71 6.27
CA PHE A 649 11.23 -25.79 5.66
C PHE A 649 11.53 -27.23 5.20
N ALA A 650 12.35 -27.34 4.18
CA ALA A 650 12.86 -28.59 3.63
C ALA A 650 14.23 -28.36 2.97
N ASP A 651 15.00 -29.41 2.80
CA ASP A 651 16.27 -29.42 2.05
C ASP A 651 16.11 -29.98 0.64
N ASN A 652 14.87 -30.25 0.19
CA ASN A 652 14.58 -30.74 -1.15
C ASN A 652 13.18 -30.33 -1.60
N ILE A 653 13.00 -30.18 -2.92
CA ILE A 653 11.76 -29.66 -3.50
C ILE A 653 10.59 -30.63 -3.39
N ASP A 654 10.85 -31.95 -3.40
CA ASP A 654 9.79 -32.96 -3.35
C ASP A 654 9.10 -32.97 -1.99
N GLU A 655 9.85 -32.81 -0.90
CA GLU A 655 9.30 -32.68 0.43
C GLU A 655 8.44 -31.40 0.60
N VAL A 656 8.81 -30.30 -0.07
CA VAL A 656 8.01 -29.07 -0.10
C VAL A 656 6.65 -29.31 -0.77
N PHE A 657 6.60 -30.08 -1.85
CA PHE A 657 5.34 -30.41 -2.54
C PHE A 657 4.56 -31.54 -1.85
N HIS A 658 5.22 -32.43 -1.11
CA HIS A 658 4.55 -33.49 -0.37
C HIS A 658 3.85 -32.98 0.90
N LYS A 659 4.41 -31.96 1.54
CA LYS A 659 3.83 -31.34 2.74
C LYS A 659 2.89 -30.18 2.36
N GLN A 660 1.81 -30.03 3.12
CA GLN A 660 0.87 -28.92 3.00
C GLN A 660 1.02 -27.92 4.16
N VAL A 661 0.71 -26.66 3.90
CA VAL A 661 0.51 -25.67 4.98
C VAL A 661 -0.74 -26.09 5.74
N THR A 662 -0.66 -26.12 7.06
CA THR A 662 -1.73 -26.66 7.94
C THR A 662 -1.89 -25.73 9.13
N ILE A 663 -3.05 -25.08 9.23
CA ILE A 663 -3.33 -24.00 10.16
C ILE A 663 -4.56 -24.40 11.00
N PRO A 664 -4.49 -24.39 12.34
CA PRO A 664 -5.66 -24.66 13.17
C PRO A 664 -6.63 -23.46 13.12
N ILE A 665 -7.92 -23.73 13.00
CA ILE A 665 -8.99 -22.73 12.96
C ILE A 665 -10.28 -23.29 13.56
N CYS A 666 -11.09 -22.44 14.19
CA CYS A 666 -12.48 -22.75 14.53
C CYS A 666 -13.39 -22.01 13.54
N VAL A 667 -14.33 -22.70 12.90
CA VAL A 667 -15.21 -22.10 11.87
C VAL A 667 -16.67 -22.45 12.10
N PRO A 668 -17.63 -21.57 11.78
CA PRO A 668 -19.05 -21.90 11.84
C PRO A 668 -19.41 -23.09 10.95
N VAL A 669 -20.28 -23.98 11.41
CA VAL A 669 -20.69 -25.20 10.66
C VAL A 669 -21.26 -24.84 9.28
N ALA A 670 -22.15 -23.84 9.22
CA ALA A 670 -22.77 -23.43 7.96
C ALA A 670 -21.75 -22.85 6.95
N LEU A 671 -20.70 -22.17 7.44
CA LEU A 671 -19.62 -21.69 6.59
C LEU A 671 -18.76 -22.85 6.06
N GLU A 672 -18.48 -23.86 6.89
CA GLU A 672 -17.77 -25.07 6.46
C GLU A 672 -18.50 -25.79 5.31
N GLU A 673 -19.82 -25.97 5.45
CA GLU A 673 -20.66 -26.58 4.41
C GLU A 673 -20.67 -25.76 3.12
N TYR A 674 -20.77 -24.44 3.23
CA TYR A 674 -20.69 -23.52 2.08
C TYR A 674 -19.35 -23.64 1.36
N ILE A 675 -18.24 -23.68 2.12
CA ILE A 675 -16.89 -23.81 1.57
C ILE A 675 -16.75 -25.14 0.83
N GLU A 676 -17.16 -26.26 1.44
CA GLU A 676 -17.06 -27.57 0.77
C GLU A 676 -17.85 -27.60 -0.54
N LYS A 677 -19.10 -27.11 -0.52
CA LYS A 677 -19.94 -27.02 -1.73
C LYS A 677 -19.28 -26.16 -2.81
N THR A 678 -18.72 -25.00 -2.43
CA THR A 678 -18.06 -24.08 -3.35
C THR A 678 -16.81 -24.71 -3.96
N MET A 679 -15.97 -25.34 -3.13
CA MET A 679 -14.75 -26.03 -3.60
C MET A 679 -15.08 -27.20 -4.54
N ARG A 680 -16.16 -27.95 -4.29
CA ARG A 680 -16.65 -28.98 -5.22
C ARG A 680 -17.10 -28.38 -6.56
N GLY A 681 -17.75 -27.21 -6.53
CA GLY A 681 -18.10 -26.45 -7.73
C GLY A 681 -16.86 -26.02 -8.53
N VAL A 682 -15.84 -25.49 -7.85
CA VAL A 682 -14.54 -25.14 -8.46
C VAL A 682 -13.93 -26.39 -9.14
N CYS A 683 -13.88 -27.52 -8.44
CA CYS A 683 -13.36 -28.77 -9.01
C CYS A 683 -14.11 -29.17 -10.29
N GLY A 684 -15.45 -29.14 -10.25
CA GLY A 684 -16.29 -29.50 -11.39
C GLY A 684 -16.08 -28.59 -12.60
N GLU A 685 -15.99 -27.28 -12.38
CA GLU A 685 -15.80 -26.28 -13.46
C GLU A 685 -14.40 -26.32 -14.08
N HIS A 686 -13.36 -26.62 -13.30
CA HIS A 686 -11.98 -26.77 -13.79
C HIS A 686 -11.66 -28.21 -14.23
N GLY A 687 -12.63 -29.14 -14.21
CA GLY A 687 -12.43 -30.54 -14.61
C GLY A 687 -11.50 -31.33 -13.70
N MET A 688 -11.34 -30.90 -12.44
CA MET A 688 -10.45 -31.52 -11.46
C MET A 688 -11.21 -32.49 -10.55
N PRO A 689 -10.62 -33.65 -10.19
CA PRO A 689 -11.28 -34.60 -9.29
C PRO A 689 -11.32 -34.06 -7.86
N TRP A 690 -12.44 -34.29 -7.17
CA TRP A 690 -12.52 -34.03 -5.74
C TRP A 690 -11.49 -34.88 -4.99
N SER A 691 -10.56 -34.23 -4.30
CA SER A 691 -9.44 -34.86 -3.62
C SER A 691 -9.04 -34.07 -2.37
N ASP A 692 -8.07 -34.60 -1.61
CA ASP A 692 -7.54 -33.93 -0.41
C ASP A 692 -6.86 -32.59 -0.70
N GLU A 693 -6.55 -32.30 -1.97
CA GLU A 693 -6.05 -31.01 -2.44
C GLU A 693 -7.09 -29.88 -2.31
N PHE A 694 -8.37 -30.22 -2.45
CA PHE A 694 -9.50 -29.28 -2.43
C PHE A 694 -10.36 -29.37 -1.16
N ARG A 695 -10.08 -30.35 -0.30
CA ARG A 695 -10.59 -30.41 1.08
C ARG A 695 -9.83 -29.42 1.96
N VAL A 696 -10.16 -28.14 1.80
CA VAL A 696 -9.48 -27.03 2.49
C VAL A 696 -9.71 -27.01 3.99
N LEU A 697 -10.83 -27.56 4.48
CA LEU A 697 -11.13 -27.72 5.91
C LEU A 697 -11.24 -29.21 6.24
N ILE A 698 -10.43 -29.69 7.18
CA ILE A 698 -10.46 -31.09 7.64
C ILE A 698 -10.52 -31.18 9.17
N PRO A 699 -11.07 -32.26 9.75
CA PRO A 699 -11.12 -32.43 11.20
C PRO A 699 -9.74 -32.38 11.87
N ILE A 700 -9.62 -31.66 12.99
CA ILE A 700 -8.38 -31.62 13.78
C ILE A 700 -8.08 -32.95 14.46
N HIS A 701 -9.11 -33.71 14.81
CA HIS A 701 -8.99 -34.99 15.50
C HIS A 701 -9.17 -36.17 14.53
N ASP A 702 -8.36 -37.21 14.69
CA ASP A 702 -8.50 -38.47 13.95
C ASP A 702 -8.93 -39.59 14.92
N PRO A 703 -10.19 -40.05 14.86
CA PRO A 703 -10.71 -41.05 15.78
C PRO A 703 -10.07 -42.44 15.57
N HIS A 704 -9.33 -42.66 14.48
CA HIS A 704 -8.66 -43.94 14.24
C HIS A 704 -7.32 -44.08 14.96
N ASN A 705 -6.71 -42.97 15.37
CA ASN A 705 -5.37 -42.95 15.95
C ASN A 705 -5.36 -42.90 17.50
N THR A 706 -6.52 -42.74 18.13
CA THR A 706 -6.63 -42.57 19.59
C THR A 706 -8.02 -42.93 20.09
N THR A 707 -8.10 -43.36 21.35
CA THR A 707 -9.38 -43.61 22.06
C THR A 707 -9.83 -42.39 22.87
N ARG A 708 -9.06 -41.29 22.86
CA ARG A 708 -9.43 -40.04 23.55
C ARG A 708 -10.56 -39.35 22.79
N PRO A 709 -11.50 -38.71 23.49
CA PRO A 709 -12.64 -38.06 22.83
C PRO A 709 -12.18 -36.90 21.94
N ALA A 710 -12.86 -36.73 20.81
CA ALA A 710 -12.73 -35.55 19.96
C ALA A 710 -13.19 -34.29 20.72
N PRO A 711 -12.71 -33.09 20.33
CA PRO A 711 -13.37 -31.85 20.72
C PRO A 711 -14.87 -31.93 20.36
N PRO A 712 -15.79 -31.48 21.25
CA PRO A 712 -17.22 -31.47 20.95
C PRO A 712 -17.52 -30.70 19.65
N LEU A 713 -18.50 -31.19 18.90
CA LEU A 713 -19.07 -30.44 17.78
C LEU A 713 -20.05 -29.42 18.36
N GLY A 714 -19.80 -28.13 18.14
CA GLY A 714 -20.68 -27.04 18.54
C GLY A 714 -21.29 -26.34 17.34
N ARG A 715 -21.74 -25.09 17.55
CA ARG A 715 -22.10 -24.18 16.45
C ARG A 715 -20.90 -23.87 15.56
N TRP A 716 -19.70 -23.97 16.13
CA TRP A 716 -18.43 -23.86 15.44
C TRP A 716 -17.63 -25.15 15.60
N ASN A 717 -16.76 -25.39 14.62
CA ASN A 717 -16.04 -26.62 14.42
C ASN A 717 -14.54 -26.39 14.37
N TYR A 718 -13.79 -27.16 15.16
CA TYR A 718 -12.34 -27.23 15.06
C TYR A 718 -11.91 -27.92 13.77
N ARG A 719 -11.18 -27.19 12.93
CA ARG A 719 -10.66 -27.66 11.64
C ARG A 719 -9.19 -27.30 11.46
N TYR A 720 -8.51 -28.11 10.67
CA TYR A 720 -7.32 -27.64 9.98
C TYR A 720 -7.74 -27.01 8.67
N TRP A 721 -7.37 -25.74 8.51
CA TRP A 721 -7.26 -25.14 7.19
C TRP A 721 -5.98 -25.61 6.53
N VAL A 722 -6.13 -26.31 5.41
CA VAL A 722 -5.05 -26.89 4.62
C VAL A 722 -4.95 -26.14 3.29
N ILE A 723 -3.72 -25.74 2.95
CA ILE A 723 -3.41 -25.15 1.65
C ILE A 723 -2.55 -26.15 0.88
N GLY A 724 -3.10 -26.63 -0.22
CA GLY A 724 -2.48 -27.60 -1.11
C GLY A 724 -1.68 -26.97 -2.26
N ASN A 725 -1.19 -27.81 -3.16
CA ASN A 725 -0.30 -27.40 -4.25
C ASN A 725 -0.99 -26.65 -5.40
N VAL A 726 -2.30 -26.77 -5.55
CA VAL A 726 -3.14 -26.03 -6.49
C VAL A 726 -3.72 -24.82 -5.76
N THR A 727 -4.29 -25.03 -4.57
CA THR A 727 -4.96 -23.97 -3.80
C THR A 727 -4.00 -22.93 -3.19
N MET A 728 -2.69 -23.18 -3.17
CA MET A 728 -1.69 -22.17 -2.75
C MET A 728 -1.58 -20.99 -3.71
N TRP A 729 -1.95 -21.16 -4.97
CA TRP A 729 -1.87 -20.12 -6.00
C TRP A 729 -3.02 -19.12 -5.88
N ALA A 730 -2.75 -17.94 -5.34
CA ALA A 730 -3.72 -16.84 -5.34
C ALA A 730 -4.11 -16.45 -6.78
N LYS A 731 -5.30 -15.89 -6.98
CA LYS A 731 -5.82 -15.48 -8.30
C LYS A 731 -6.05 -16.60 -9.30
N TRP A 732 -5.93 -17.86 -8.89
CA TRP A 732 -6.33 -18.97 -9.74
C TRP A 732 -7.86 -19.02 -9.90
N ASP A 733 -8.61 -18.98 -8.79
CA ASP A 733 -10.06 -18.88 -8.79
C ASP A 733 -10.52 -17.86 -7.74
N PRO A 734 -11.31 -16.84 -8.11
CA PRO A 734 -11.71 -15.78 -7.18
C PRO A 734 -12.52 -16.32 -6.00
N ARG A 735 -13.23 -17.44 -6.12
CA ARG A 735 -13.97 -18.05 -4.99
C ARG A 735 -13.03 -18.53 -3.91
N ILE A 736 -11.90 -19.15 -4.30
CA ILE A 736 -10.88 -19.63 -3.37
C ILE A 736 -10.23 -18.44 -2.67
N ASP A 737 -9.90 -17.38 -3.41
CA ASP A 737 -9.32 -16.17 -2.83
C ASP A 737 -10.23 -15.59 -1.74
N GLU A 738 -11.53 -15.38 -2.03
CA GLU A 738 -12.47 -14.81 -1.05
C GLU A 738 -12.69 -15.75 0.15
N ILE A 739 -12.76 -17.07 -0.06
CA ILE A 739 -12.81 -18.04 1.03
C ILE A 739 -11.56 -17.91 1.91
N PHE A 740 -10.37 -17.86 1.32
CA PHE A 740 -9.12 -17.79 2.06
C PHE A 740 -8.99 -16.47 2.82
N GLU A 741 -9.52 -15.36 2.29
CA GLU A 741 -9.57 -14.09 3.01
C GLU A 741 -10.52 -14.12 4.21
N VAL A 742 -11.69 -14.76 4.08
CA VAL A 742 -12.58 -15.01 5.23
C VAL A 742 -11.88 -15.87 6.29
N LEU A 743 -11.25 -16.97 5.87
CA LEU A 743 -10.52 -17.86 6.79
C LEU A 743 -9.33 -17.14 7.44
N TRP A 744 -8.65 -16.24 6.73
CA TRP A 744 -7.63 -15.38 7.30
C TRP A 744 -8.23 -14.47 8.37
N SER A 745 -9.32 -13.77 8.07
CA SER A 745 -9.97 -12.88 9.03
C SER A 745 -10.42 -13.61 10.29
N ILE A 746 -11.02 -14.79 10.14
CA ILE A 746 -11.39 -15.66 11.26
C ILE A 746 -10.14 -16.10 12.03
N PHE A 747 -9.10 -16.61 11.36
CA PHE A 747 -7.84 -17.00 12.01
C PHE A 747 -7.26 -15.88 12.88
N HIS A 748 -7.29 -14.63 12.41
CA HIS A 748 -6.79 -13.49 13.18
C HIS A 748 -7.68 -13.08 14.37
N ILE A 749 -8.96 -13.47 14.39
CA ILE A 749 -9.84 -13.35 15.56
C ILE A 749 -9.59 -14.51 16.54
N GLU A 750 -9.49 -15.72 16.00
CA GLU A 750 -9.51 -16.98 16.75
C GLU A 750 -8.19 -17.31 17.44
N THR A 751 -7.04 -16.84 16.92
CA THR A 751 -5.73 -17.36 17.35
C THR A 751 -5.01 -16.57 18.44
N GLN A 752 -5.67 -15.58 19.04
CA GLN A 752 -5.16 -14.95 20.26
C GLN A 752 -5.29 -15.91 21.46
N PRO A 753 -4.34 -15.89 22.42
CA PRO A 753 -4.39 -16.76 23.60
C PRO A 753 -5.74 -16.68 24.34
N GLY A 754 -6.35 -17.83 24.64
CA GLY A 754 -7.62 -17.95 25.36
C GLY A 754 -8.91 -17.96 24.53
N ASN A 755 -8.87 -17.67 23.22
CA ASN A 755 -10.10 -17.52 22.41
C ASN A 755 -10.69 -18.85 21.89
N PHE A 756 -9.86 -19.78 21.40
CA PHE A 756 -10.32 -21.01 20.72
C PHE A 756 -11.39 -21.80 21.51
N ALA A 757 -11.17 -22.06 22.81
CA ALA A 757 -12.07 -22.89 23.64
C ALA A 757 -13.48 -22.30 23.74
N TYR A 758 -13.55 -20.99 23.98
CA TYR A 758 -14.78 -20.23 24.12
C TYR A 758 -15.60 -20.19 22.81
N ARG A 759 -14.92 -20.14 21.66
CA ARG A 759 -15.54 -20.00 20.33
C ARG A 759 -16.16 -21.26 19.76
N CYS A 760 -15.94 -22.43 20.36
CA CYS A 760 -16.52 -23.68 19.86
C CYS A 760 -18.06 -23.67 19.90
N ASN A 761 -18.64 -22.99 20.90
CA ASN A 761 -20.08 -22.98 21.09
C ASN A 761 -20.59 -21.65 21.68
N PRO A 762 -20.42 -20.52 20.95
CA PRO A 762 -20.90 -19.22 21.38
C PRO A 762 -22.43 -19.20 21.40
N ASP A 763 -23.00 -18.43 22.33
CA ASP A 763 -24.43 -18.13 22.27
C ASP A 763 -24.78 -17.18 21.10
N GLU A 764 -26.06 -16.93 20.84
CA GLU A 764 -26.49 -16.10 19.70
C GLU A 764 -26.13 -14.62 19.83
N GLY A 765 -26.03 -14.09 21.05
CA GLY A 765 -25.57 -12.74 21.30
C GLY A 765 -24.06 -12.63 21.03
N GLU A 766 -23.30 -13.59 21.54
CA GLU A 766 -21.85 -13.69 21.36
C GLU A 766 -21.46 -13.87 19.88
N ASP A 767 -22.15 -14.73 19.14
CA ASP A 767 -21.88 -14.97 17.72
C ASP A 767 -22.17 -13.74 16.84
N ARG A 768 -23.20 -12.96 17.19
CA ARG A 768 -23.46 -11.66 16.53
C ARG A 768 -22.44 -10.59 16.88
N ALA A 769 -21.98 -10.57 18.13
CA ALA A 769 -20.89 -9.67 18.53
C ALA A 769 -19.58 -10.00 17.77
N LEU A 770 -19.31 -11.30 17.58
CA LEU A 770 -18.21 -11.77 16.74
C LEU A 770 -18.38 -11.36 15.27
N ALA A 771 -19.58 -11.49 14.72
CA ALA A 771 -19.88 -11.06 13.36
C ALA A 771 -19.58 -9.56 13.21
N THR A 772 -19.95 -8.75 14.20
CA THR A 772 -19.64 -7.31 14.20
C THR A 772 -18.13 -7.04 14.19
N ILE A 773 -17.32 -7.81 14.93
CA ILE A 773 -15.85 -7.72 14.91
C ILE A 773 -15.29 -8.18 13.56
N LEU A 774 -15.87 -9.22 12.98
CA LEU A 774 -15.46 -9.72 11.67
C LEU A 774 -15.79 -8.71 10.56
N ALA A 775 -16.97 -8.08 10.63
CA ALA A 775 -17.38 -7.00 9.73
C ALA A 775 -16.42 -5.82 9.83
N SER A 776 -16.01 -5.43 11.04
CA SER A 776 -15.03 -4.34 11.21
C SER A 776 -13.65 -4.67 10.64
N LYS A 777 -13.25 -5.95 10.63
CA LYS A 777 -12.05 -6.41 9.91
C LYS A 777 -12.22 -6.38 8.39
N PHE A 778 -13.42 -6.64 7.88
CA PHE A 778 -13.75 -6.48 6.45
C PHE A 778 -13.95 -5.03 6.02
N ASP A 779 -14.21 -4.11 6.96
CA ASP A 779 -14.50 -2.70 6.70
C ASP A 779 -13.33 -1.93 6.06
N GLN A 780 -12.14 -2.51 6.06
CA GLN A 780 -11.00 -1.97 5.33
C GLN A 780 -11.02 -2.33 3.83
N ARG A 781 -11.86 -3.29 3.41
CA ARG A 781 -12.12 -3.73 2.03
C ARG A 781 -13.49 -3.26 1.53
N THR A 782 -14.15 -2.33 2.24
CA THR A 782 -15.49 -1.88 1.90
C THR A 782 -15.57 -1.57 0.42
N ILE A 783 -16.44 -2.31 -0.27
CA ILE A 783 -16.92 -1.92 -1.58
C ILE A 783 -17.82 -0.72 -1.30
N PRO A 784 -17.43 0.51 -1.69
CA PRO A 784 -18.28 1.66 -1.45
C PRO A 784 -19.66 1.42 -2.06
N ALA A 785 -20.74 1.91 -1.43
CA ALA A 785 -22.09 1.70 -1.95
C ALA A 785 -22.22 2.18 -3.40
N SER A 786 -21.47 3.24 -3.76
CA SER A 786 -21.34 3.74 -5.14
C SER A 786 -20.73 2.74 -6.12
N SER A 787 -19.83 1.85 -5.67
CA SER A 787 -19.16 0.82 -6.48
C SER A 787 -20.06 -0.39 -6.78
N LEU A 788 -21.19 -0.51 -6.07
CA LEU A 788 -22.23 -1.52 -6.33
C LEU A 788 -23.32 -0.99 -7.29
N ILE A 789 -23.28 0.30 -7.63
CA ILE A 789 -24.07 0.88 -8.71
C ILE A 789 -23.50 0.38 -10.05
N PRO A 790 -24.31 -0.13 -10.99
CA PRO A 790 -23.83 -0.59 -12.29
C PRO A 790 -22.97 0.47 -12.98
N GLN A 791 -21.82 0.09 -13.55
CA GLN A 791 -20.90 1.00 -14.24
C GLN A 791 -21.56 1.83 -15.37
N ALA A 792 -22.71 1.39 -15.89
CA ALA A 792 -23.50 2.17 -16.84
C ALA A 792 -24.00 3.53 -16.28
N GLU A 793 -24.07 3.67 -14.96
CA GLU A 793 -24.45 4.90 -14.24
C GLU A 793 -23.23 5.62 -13.62
N GLN A 794 -22.05 5.00 -13.61
CA GLN A 794 -20.80 5.63 -13.21
C GLN A 794 -20.18 6.36 -14.42
N THR A 795 -19.65 7.56 -14.21
CA THR A 795 -19.07 8.41 -15.25
C THR A 795 -18.06 7.65 -16.13
N VAL A 796 -18.15 7.86 -17.47
CA VAL A 796 -17.24 7.44 -18.56
C VAL A 796 -16.11 6.48 -18.16
N PRO A 797 -16.09 5.22 -18.66
CA PRO A 797 -15.00 4.27 -18.43
C PRO A 797 -13.62 4.89 -18.65
N GLY A 798 -12.73 4.81 -17.66
CA GLY A 798 -11.40 5.41 -17.70
C GLY A 798 -11.30 6.86 -17.19
N SER A 799 -12.34 7.39 -16.53
CA SER A 799 -12.27 8.69 -15.85
C SER A 799 -11.37 8.65 -14.59
N TRP A 800 -10.62 9.72 -14.36
CA TRP A 800 -9.84 9.94 -13.14
C TRP A 800 -10.09 11.35 -12.59
N PRO A 801 -10.28 11.50 -11.26
CA PRO A 801 -10.60 10.44 -10.30
C PRO A 801 -12.00 9.87 -10.58
N ASP A 802 -12.20 8.57 -10.33
CA ASP A 802 -13.53 7.95 -10.43
C ASP A 802 -14.32 8.14 -9.12
N ALA A 803 -15.57 7.68 -9.08
CA ALA A 803 -16.44 7.82 -7.91
C ALA A 803 -15.86 7.13 -6.66
N ARG A 804 -15.26 5.95 -6.84
CA ARG A 804 -14.62 5.18 -5.76
C ARG A 804 -13.47 5.97 -5.14
N GLU A 805 -12.54 6.47 -5.96
CA GLU A 805 -11.39 7.24 -5.46
C GLU A 805 -11.83 8.49 -4.71
N LYS A 806 -12.85 9.20 -5.20
CA LYS A 806 -13.41 10.39 -4.54
C LYS A 806 -13.98 10.07 -3.17
N GLU A 807 -14.80 9.03 -3.08
CA GLU A 807 -15.47 8.64 -1.84
C GLU A 807 -14.46 8.14 -0.79
N LEU A 808 -13.56 7.24 -1.19
CA LEU A 808 -12.52 6.71 -0.30
C LEU A 808 -11.54 7.78 0.17
N PHE A 809 -11.16 8.71 -0.72
CA PHE A 809 -10.30 9.83 -0.37
C PHE A 809 -10.99 10.76 0.63
N HIS A 810 -12.26 11.12 0.39
CA HIS A 810 -13.04 11.90 1.35
C HIS A 810 -13.14 11.20 2.71
N GLU A 811 -13.48 9.91 2.74
CA GLU A 811 -13.54 9.11 3.97
C GLU A 811 -12.21 9.11 4.74
N TRP A 812 -11.09 8.94 4.03
CA TRP A 812 -9.75 8.94 4.64
C TRP A 812 -9.36 10.31 5.25
N MET A 813 -9.89 11.41 4.70
CA MET A 813 -9.68 12.77 5.19
C MET A 813 -10.60 13.13 6.38
N MET A 814 -11.76 12.48 6.49
CA MET A 814 -12.75 12.73 7.56
C MET A 814 -12.29 12.30 8.95
N TYR A 815 -11.43 11.28 9.02
CA TYR A 815 -11.01 10.71 10.30
C TYR A 815 -9.79 11.43 10.89
N PHE A 816 -9.75 11.49 12.22
CA PHE A 816 -8.58 11.88 12.99
C PHE A 816 -8.24 10.83 14.06
N PRO A 817 -6.99 10.79 14.56
CA PRO A 817 -6.55 9.79 15.54
C PRO A 817 -7.24 10.00 16.90
N GLN A 818 -7.67 8.90 17.55
CA GLN A 818 -8.26 8.96 18.89
C GLN A 818 -7.29 9.59 19.91
N PRO A 819 -7.76 10.50 20.78
CA PRO A 819 -6.99 10.98 21.93
C PRO A 819 -6.81 9.85 22.93
N GLN A 820 -5.71 9.85 23.66
CA GLN A 820 -5.52 8.90 24.74
C GLN A 820 -4.73 9.49 25.87
N SER A 821 -5.07 9.09 27.09
CA SER A 821 -4.21 9.36 28.23
C SER A 821 -3.13 8.28 28.35
N ARG A 822 -1.89 8.75 28.43
CA ARG A 822 -0.74 7.99 28.93
C ARG A 822 0.20 8.93 29.68
N ALA A 823 0.11 8.91 31.01
CA ALA A 823 0.87 9.75 31.93
C ALA A 823 0.60 11.26 31.79
N TYR A 824 0.60 11.95 32.94
CA TYR A 824 0.15 13.34 33.13
C TYR A 824 0.74 14.36 32.14
N THR A 825 1.93 14.13 31.56
CA THR A 825 2.60 15.01 30.59
C THR A 825 2.12 14.83 29.13
N TYR A 826 1.54 13.68 28.79
CA TYR A 826 0.96 13.42 27.46
C TYR A 826 -0.40 14.10 27.31
N ASP A 827 -1.19 14.14 28.40
CA ASP A 827 -2.54 14.69 28.39
C ASP A 827 -2.54 16.19 28.05
N THR A 828 -1.57 16.96 28.54
CA THR A 828 -1.51 18.42 28.34
C THR A 828 -1.08 18.84 26.93
N HIS A 829 -0.23 18.07 26.24
CA HIS A 829 0.10 18.33 24.83
C HIS A 829 -1.01 17.85 23.87
N HIS A 830 -1.78 16.83 24.26
CA HIS A 830 -2.90 16.30 23.49
C HIS A 830 -4.19 17.13 23.62
N THR A 831 -4.47 17.75 24.78
CA THR A 831 -5.59 18.70 24.95
C THR A 831 -5.43 19.89 24.01
N HIS A 832 -4.26 20.54 23.98
CA HIS A 832 -3.96 21.62 23.02
C HIS A 832 -4.10 21.19 21.54
N TYR A 833 -3.90 19.89 21.22
CA TYR A 833 -4.15 19.38 19.86
C TYR A 833 -5.65 19.29 19.53
N ILE A 834 -6.49 18.84 20.47
CA ILE A 834 -7.95 18.79 20.29
C ILE A 834 -8.48 20.20 19.99
N GLU A 835 -7.95 21.18 20.71
CA GLU A 835 -8.33 22.58 20.58
C GLU A 835 -7.86 23.22 19.27
N GLY A 836 -6.62 22.96 18.85
CA GLY A 836 -6.09 23.45 17.57
C GLY A 836 -6.92 23.01 16.35
N ARG A 837 -7.72 21.93 16.44
CA ARG A 837 -8.60 21.49 15.34
C ARG A 837 -9.81 22.37 15.13
N VAL A 838 -10.40 22.80 16.23
CA VAL A 838 -11.69 23.50 16.28
C VAL A 838 -11.50 25.02 16.43
N ARG A 839 -10.26 25.48 16.65
CA ARG A 839 -9.89 26.89 16.69
C ARG A 839 -9.58 27.45 15.29
N VAL A 840 -9.90 28.73 15.11
CA VAL A 840 -9.49 29.52 13.96
C VAL A 840 -8.13 30.13 14.27
N PHE A 841 -7.14 29.90 13.41
CA PHE A 841 -5.81 30.50 13.50
C PHE A 841 -5.40 31.05 12.13
N PRO A 842 -4.48 32.03 12.07
CA PRO A 842 -4.17 32.74 10.84
C PRO A 842 -3.75 31.77 9.73
N ASP A 843 -4.35 31.92 8.55
CA ASP A 843 -4.10 31.04 7.42
C ASP A 843 -2.62 31.10 7.00
N GLU A 844 -1.94 32.24 7.18
CA GLU A 844 -0.55 32.46 6.77
C GLU A 844 0.44 31.52 7.48
N TRP A 845 0.05 30.90 8.60
CA TRP A 845 0.90 29.96 9.34
C TRP A 845 1.12 28.64 8.60
N TRP A 846 0.20 28.28 7.71
CA TRP A 846 0.19 27.00 7.00
C TRP A 846 -0.19 27.12 5.50
N TRP A 847 -0.74 28.28 5.12
CA TRP A 847 -1.14 28.69 3.78
C TRP A 847 -0.53 30.06 3.48
N ASN A 848 0.71 30.08 2.98
CA ASN A 848 1.36 31.31 2.54
C ASN A 848 1.53 31.33 1.01
N GLU A 849 0.70 32.11 0.34
CA GLU A 849 0.69 32.21 -1.13
C GLU A 849 1.96 32.86 -1.70
N GLU A 850 2.63 33.73 -0.93
CA GLU A 850 3.84 34.46 -1.35
C GLU A 850 5.13 33.64 -1.12
N VAL A 851 5.25 32.94 0.01
CA VAL A 851 6.44 32.15 0.39
C VAL A 851 6.51 30.80 -0.34
N ASP A 852 5.40 30.29 -0.88
CA ASP A 852 5.41 29.05 -1.68
C ASP A 852 6.20 29.21 -3.03
N GLY A 853 6.96 30.31 -3.25
CA GLY A 853 7.72 30.80 -4.44
C GLY A 853 7.79 29.99 -5.76
N ALA A 854 6.88 30.16 -6.72
CA ALA A 854 6.82 29.47 -8.02
C ALA A 854 5.82 30.14 -8.99
N SER A 855 5.95 29.81 -10.28
CA SER A 855 5.20 30.46 -11.37
C SER A 855 3.73 30.04 -11.45
N ASP A 856 2.87 30.95 -11.92
CA ASP A 856 1.43 30.76 -12.15
C ASP A 856 1.10 29.77 -13.30
N GLY A 857 2.07 28.98 -13.76
CA GLY A 857 2.01 28.23 -15.01
C GLY A 857 1.75 26.72 -14.90
N GLY A 858 1.71 26.15 -13.69
CA GLY A 858 1.46 24.71 -13.49
C GLY A 858 2.58 23.77 -13.96
N ASN A 859 3.79 24.28 -14.20
CA ASN A 859 4.92 23.52 -14.75
C ASN A 859 5.87 23.03 -13.65
N TRP A 860 6.62 21.96 -13.94
CA TRP A 860 7.73 21.50 -13.12
C TRP A 860 8.94 22.42 -13.30
N GLU A 861 9.58 22.85 -12.21
CA GLU A 861 10.67 23.86 -12.23
C GLU A 861 12.04 23.24 -11.93
N GLU A 862 13.13 23.84 -12.41
CA GLU A 862 14.49 23.40 -12.04
C GLU A 862 14.76 23.73 -10.56
N TRP A 863 15.52 22.87 -9.87
CA TRP A 863 15.90 23.16 -8.49
C TRP A 863 16.64 24.49 -8.40
N GLY A 864 16.30 25.30 -7.39
CA GLY A 864 17.16 26.40 -6.96
C GLY A 864 18.55 25.90 -6.57
N ALA A 865 19.56 26.79 -6.65
CA ALA A 865 20.91 26.48 -6.17
C ALA A 865 20.81 25.90 -4.74
N PRO A 866 21.44 24.75 -4.45
CA PRO A 866 21.34 24.14 -3.12
C PRO A 866 21.79 25.16 -2.08
N PRO A 867 20.97 25.48 -1.07
CA PRO A 867 21.40 26.39 -0.03
C PRO A 867 22.64 25.78 0.63
N GLY A 868 23.71 26.55 0.75
CA GLY A 868 24.95 26.06 1.36
C GLY A 868 24.66 25.53 2.77
N ARG A 869 25.45 24.55 3.27
CA ARG A 869 25.35 24.10 4.68
C ARG A 869 25.41 25.27 5.67
N MET A 870 26.07 26.37 5.30
CA MET A 870 26.06 27.62 6.06
C MET A 870 24.75 28.39 5.95
N GLU A 871 24.10 28.47 4.78
CA GLU A 871 22.82 29.17 4.60
C GLU A 871 21.67 28.46 5.30
N VAL A 872 21.64 27.13 5.33
CA VAL A 872 20.63 26.38 6.12
C VAL A 872 20.86 26.63 7.62
N ARG A 873 22.12 26.59 8.07
CA ARG A 873 22.48 26.94 9.47
C ARG A 873 22.24 28.42 9.78
N GLN A 874 22.39 29.32 8.82
CA GLN A 874 22.11 30.74 8.95
C GLN A 874 20.62 31.00 8.96
N GLY A 875 19.82 30.33 8.12
CA GLY A 875 18.36 30.42 8.12
C GLY A 875 17.76 29.91 9.43
N ILE A 876 18.29 28.80 9.96
CA ILE A 876 17.92 28.30 11.29
C ILE A 876 18.37 29.27 12.39
N ARG A 877 19.60 29.81 12.33
CA ARG A 877 20.08 30.83 13.28
C ARG A 877 19.36 32.17 13.16
N GLU A 878 18.87 32.54 11.99
CA GLU A 878 18.10 33.75 11.74
C GLU A 878 16.67 33.58 12.22
N MET A 879 16.07 32.39 12.04
CA MET A 879 14.80 32.06 12.69
C MET A 879 14.93 32.08 14.21
N ASP A 880 15.99 31.49 14.78
CA ASP A 880 16.26 31.55 16.23
C ASP A 880 16.58 32.97 16.73
N LYS A 881 17.27 33.80 15.93
CA LYS A 881 17.54 35.21 16.26
C LYS A 881 16.28 36.08 16.14
N LYS A 882 15.42 35.83 15.15
CA LYS A 882 14.10 36.47 15.03
C LYS A 882 13.21 36.04 16.20
N ARG A 883 13.24 34.78 16.62
CA ARG A 883 12.55 34.25 17.82
C ARG A 883 13.04 34.96 19.09
N LYS A 884 14.37 35.04 19.30
CA LYS A 884 14.96 35.75 20.44
C LYS A 884 14.73 37.25 20.46
N ARG A 885 14.55 37.91 19.30
CA ARG A 885 14.17 39.33 19.23
C ARG A 885 12.70 39.54 19.61
N VAL A 886 11.81 38.63 19.20
CA VAL A 886 10.39 38.62 19.58
C VAL A 886 10.24 38.41 21.10
N ASP A 887 11.03 37.51 21.69
CA ASP A 887 11.02 37.25 23.14
C ASP A 887 11.57 38.43 23.98
N SER A 888 12.26 39.40 23.35
CA SER A 888 12.86 40.56 24.02
C SER A 888 12.01 41.84 24.00
N GLY A 889 10.75 41.77 23.52
CA GLY A 889 9.78 42.87 23.65
C GLY A 889 9.97 44.08 22.73
N GLY A 890 10.75 43.97 21.65
CA GLY A 890 10.94 45.05 20.68
C GLY A 890 9.79 45.15 19.66
N LEU A 891 8.61 45.58 20.10
CA LEU A 891 7.44 45.76 19.23
C LEU A 891 7.50 47.06 18.40
N ASP A 892 8.30 48.05 18.82
CA ASP A 892 8.29 49.41 18.24
C ASP A 892 9.16 49.57 16.97
N ASP A 893 10.15 48.71 16.74
CA ASP A 893 11.01 48.81 15.55
C ASP A 893 10.37 48.18 14.29
N MET A 894 9.26 47.44 14.44
CA MET A 894 8.61 46.71 13.34
C MET A 894 7.56 47.52 12.56
N ILE A 895 7.23 48.75 12.99
CA ILE A 895 6.26 49.62 12.31
C ILE A 895 6.94 50.55 11.28
N THR A 896 8.28 50.58 11.22
CA THR A 896 9.04 51.50 10.36
C THR A 896 9.85 50.83 9.23
N GLU A 897 9.87 49.50 9.16
CA GLU A 897 10.49 48.71 8.07
C GLU A 897 9.41 47.92 7.31
#